data_AF-A0A814ZYZ5-F1
#
_entry.id   AF-A0A814ZYZ5-F1
#
_cell.length_a   1.000
_cell.length_b   1.000
_cell.length_c   1.000
_cell.angle_alpha   90.00
_cell.angle_beta   90.00
_cell.angle_gamma   90.00
#
_symmetry.space_group_name_H-M   'P 1'
#
loop_
_entity.id
_entity.type
_entity.pdbx_description
1 polymer ?
#
loop_
_entity_poly.entity_id
_entity_poly.type
_entity_poly.pdbx_seq_one_letter_code
_entity_poly.pdbx_strand_id
1 'polypeptide(L)'
;MDYPTSNRPPQPPMHHQMPPHPMHHSQHPLLSNQLQPINPETHTSMWLDDPYNVSNASASQRDSGFNSRPASLRSIESTVTSTTGPLHHGSTTPIAYEQLPPPPPLPPDHEGLHPQYAEMQPAPVPHARSDPNQVIPELLNLLMEDDPVIVREAVTLTQMLIKEGGEARSEVIRNRDLILALLDSFSKDIGDGKIIYALASLFHSLSQQQEGLRALLECGGIPRLIQILDSPDSTVNFVITTLHNFLIVLQEQSANEIDRCNGTQSFINLLHSANDKLLTLLSDCLLKMTNYNLNAKLFIQNNEECVQRLLFIFDTTKYDKLLLTISKLFPIISSGNEIIKRVFLQLNALSIFEKQIKTTKSIRIRHNCLIALRNISDQATRMRDVDSLIQQLTGILLTDDQQSVLCSLGILSNLTADNRANKSLLVKLNGVQTLMQKLMVNTDGNDDLIEAALCTLRHVTARHDFENEAREAIRKSYGIGNIIKLLRDKNFKEHWGIVKAIVGLIKNLALSSTIISQLSEQNGVRKLIELLINIDRERVKIYEENKQQYFHQFDVMVEIILGALNNLAKDLNCKTIIKEMNCSSIFIRYSHLPSCSLQQSASVLLKELNIDRDRTQLSDSSSHQQFNNNNNNIDSRHIRQQ
;
A
#
# COMPACT_ATOMS: atom_id res chain seq x y z
N MET A 1 -32.86 -33.91 5.18
CA MET A 1 -33.58 -34.56 6.29
C MET A 1 -32.68 -35.67 6.79
N ASP A 2 -32.37 -35.62 8.08
CA ASP A 2 -32.27 -36.75 9.02
C ASP A 2 -31.30 -37.92 8.75
N TYR A 3 -30.19 -37.84 9.48
CA TYR A 3 -29.57 -38.88 10.32
C TYR A 3 -30.31 -40.23 10.50
N PRO A 4 -29.55 -41.32 10.72
CA PRO A 4 -29.30 -41.71 12.12
C PRO A 4 -27.82 -41.96 12.46
N THR A 5 -27.56 -42.15 13.76
CA THR A 5 -26.23 -42.32 14.38
C THR A 5 -25.95 -43.76 14.81
N SER A 6 -24.68 -44.11 15.03
CA SER A 6 -24.30 -45.18 15.97
C SER A 6 -22.91 -44.89 16.57
N ASN A 7 -22.64 -45.40 17.78
CA ASN A 7 -21.49 -44.96 18.58
C ASN A 7 -21.12 -46.02 19.64
N ARG A 8 -19.97 -46.74 19.51
CA ARG A 8 -19.08 -47.23 20.59
C ARG A 8 -17.92 -48.14 20.09
N PRO A 9 -16.85 -48.35 20.90
CA PRO A 9 -15.58 -48.98 20.48
C PRO A 9 -15.28 -50.36 21.14
N PRO A 10 -14.15 -51.00 20.78
CA PRO A 10 -13.50 -52.05 21.57
C PRO A 10 -12.23 -51.59 22.33
N GLN A 11 -11.72 -52.43 23.24
CA GLN A 11 -10.47 -52.25 24.02
C GLN A 11 -9.45 -53.40 23.72
N PRO A 12 -8.16 -53.30 24.16
CA PRO A 12 -7.05 -54.17 23.73
C PRO A 12 -6.82 -55.40 24.66
N PRO A 13 -5.83 -56.29 24.37
CA PRO A 13 -4.52 -56.16 25.07
C PRO A 13 -3.23 -56.67 24.32
N MET A 14 -2.05 -56.16 24.75
CA MET A 14 -0.69 -56.76 25.00
C MET A 14 -0.15 -57.98 24.17
N HIS A 15 1.18 -58.31 24.07
CA HIS A 15 2.39 -58.00 24.86
C HIS A 15 3.74 -58.32 24.12
N HIS A 16 4.88 -57.81 24.63
CA HIS A 16 6.32 -58.23 24.39
C HIS A 16 6.95 -58.03 22.98
N GLN A 17 8.28 -57.90 22.77
CA GLN A 17 9.50 -57.95 23.63
C GLN A 17 10.65 -57.00 23.11
N MET A 18 11.84 -56.96 23.73
CA MET A 18 12.98 -56.01 23.49
C MET A 18 14.36 -56.74 23.37
N PRO A 19 15.51 -56.08 23.05
CA PRO A 19 15.78 -54.89 22.22
C PRO A 19 16.70 -55.28 21.00
N PRO A 20 18.05 -55.03 20.82
CA PRO A 20 19.10 -54.17 21.44
C PRO A 20 19.74 -53.14 20.44
N HIS A 21 20.98 -52.68 20.69
CA HIS A 21 21.83 -51.81 19.83
C HIS A 21 23.23 -52.43 19.58
N PRO A 22 24.02 -51.95 18.59
CA PRO A 22 25.16 -51.05 18.93
C PRO A 22 25.34 -49.83 17.99
N MET A 23 26.33 -48.97 18.28
CA MET A 23 26.71 -47.76 17.50
C MET A 23 27.95 -47.99 16.60
N HIS A 24 28.24 -47.07 15.66
CA HIS A 24 29.56 -46.40 15.59
C HIS A 24 29.57 -45.12 14.71
N HIS A 25 30.62 -44.29 14.86
CA HIS A 25 30.95 -43.08 14.07
C HIS A 25 31.29 -43.41 12.58
N SER A 26 31.47 -42.48 11.61
CA SER A 26 32.28 -41.23 11.66
C SER A 26 32.25 -40.34 10.40
N GLN A 27 32.46 -39.02 10.62
CA GLN A 27 33.25 -38.03 9.84
C GLN A 27 32.92 -37.64 8.37
N HIS A 28 33.00 -36.32 8.12
CA HIS A 28 33.16 -35.67 6.80
C HIS A 28 34.60 -35.80 6.27
N PRO A 29 34.81 -35.55 4.96
CA PRO A 29 35.66 -34.40 4.59
C PRO A 29 35.13 -33.53 3.42
N LEU A 30 35.81 -32.40 3.18
CA LEU A 30 35.67 -31.50 2.03
C LEU A 30 36.87 -31.66 1.08
N LEU A 31 36.68 -31.46 -0.23
CA LEU A 31 37.61 -31.04 -1.30
C LEU A 31 36.76 -30.98 -2.60
N SER A 32 36.70 -29.95 -3.46
CA SER A 32 37.68 -29.06 -4.11
C SER A 32 37.90 -29.42 -5.59
N ASN A 33 37.51 -28.50 -6.48
CA ASN A 33 37.89 -28.27 -7.88
C ASN A 33 38.52 -29.42 -8.73
N GLN A 34 37.89 -29.73 -9.88
CA GLN A 34 38.46 -29.51 -11.23
C GLN A 34 37.58 -30.11 -12.35
N LEU A 35 37.23 -29.31 -13.37
CA LEU A 35 36.93 -29.77 -14.73
C LEU A 35 37.34 -28.69 -15.75
N GLN A 36 37.99 -29.12 -16.83
CA GLN A 36 38.15 -28.36 -18.08
C GLN A 36 37.42 -29.13 -19.22
N PRO A 37 37.59 -28.81 -20.52
CA PRO A 37 36.61 -28.00 -21.22
C PRO A 37 35.92 -28.76 -22.38
N ILE A 38 34.71 -28.33 -22.74
CA ILE A 38 34.02 -28.79 -23.96
C ILE A 38 33.55 -27.55 -24.74
N ASN A 39 33.85 -27.54 -26.04
CA ASN A 39 33.53 -26.45 -26.99
C ASN A 39 32.13 -26.68 -27.63
N PRO A 40 31.59 -25.82 -28.52
CA PRO A 40 30.17 -25.49 -28.50
C PRO A 40 29.37 -26.14 -29.65
N GLU A 41 28.23 -25.52 -29.99
CA GLU A 41 27.23 -25.85 -31.03
C GLU A 41 25.99 -26.63 -30.57
N THR A 42 24.99 -25.89 -30.11
CA THR A 42 23.64 -25.91 -30.72
C THR A 42 22.83 -24.70 -30.23
N HIS A 43 22.20 -23.96 -31.14
CA HIS A 43 21.47 -22.73 -30.79
C HIS A 43 20.04 -23.01 -30.30
N THR A 44 19.67 -22.48 -29.13
CA THR A 44 18.28 -22.08 -28.84
C THR A 44 18.30 -20.92 -27.84
N SER A 45 18.11 -19.69 -28.32
CA SER A 45 18.25 -18.46 -27.50
C SER A 45 17.02 -18.19 -26.64
N MET A 46 17.01 -18.76 -25.43
CA MET A 46 16.27 -18.20 -24.30
C MET A 46 16.84 -16.82 -23.96
N TRP A 47 15.97 -15.86 -23.61
CA TRP A 47 16.36 -14.55 -23.11
C TRP A 47 15.79 -14.33 -21.70
N LEU A 48 16.69 -14.46 -20.73
CA LEU A 48 16.69 -14.05 -19.32
C LEU A 48 18.10 -13.48 -19.10
N ASP A 49 18.38 -12.45 -18.32
CA ASP A 49 17.59 -11.37 -17.72
C ASP A 49 18.44 -10.08 -17.90
N ASP A 50 18.16 -8.96 -17.20
CA ASP A 50 19.19 -8.31 -16.35
C ASP A 50 18.65 -7.05 -15.58
N PRO A 51 19.34 -6.58 -14.52
CA PRO A 51 18.67 -5.93 -13.40
C PRO A 51 18.71 -4.39 -13.37
N TYR A 52 17.80 -3.81 -12.59
CA TYR A 52 17.87 -2.40 -12.16
C TYR A 52 18.84 -2.22 -10.99
N ASN A 53 19.89 -1.45 -11.22
CA ASN A 53 20.81 -0.99 -10.17
C ASN A 53 20.37 0.39 -9.64
N VAL A 54 20.56 0.66 -8.35
CA VAL A 54 20.02 1.85 -7.66
C VAL A 54 21.13 2.69 -7.04
N SER A 55 21.16 3.98 -7.37
CA SER A 55 22.02 4.98 -6.74
C SER A 55 21.23 6.24 -6.38
N ASN A 56 21.47 6.76 -5.17
CA ASN A 56 20.76 7.93 -4.63
C ASN A 56 21.45 9.24 -5.06
N ALA A 57 20.64 10.26 -5.39
CA ALA A 57 21.06 11.65 -5.50
C ALA A 57 19.94 12.60 -5.03
N SER A 58 20.31 13.80 -4.60
CA SER A 58 19.45 14.74 -3.86
C SER A 58 18.57 15.63 -4.75
N ALA A 59 17.56 16.26 -4.14
CA ALA A 59 16.50 16.99 -4.82
C ALA A 59 16.92 18.38 -5.37
N SER A 60 16.40 18.71 -6.54
CA SER A 60 16.11 20.09 -6.96
C SER A 60 14.93 20.08 -7.96
N GLN A 61 14.19 21.19 -8.06
CA GLN A 61 12.95 21.27 -8.85
C GLN A 61 13.18 21.67 -10.32
N ARG A 62 12.52 20.97 -11.25
CA ARG A 62 11.72 21.54 -12.38
C ARG A 62 11.11 20.43 -13.24
N ASP A 63 9.94 20.72 -13.81
CA ASP A 63 9.14 19.74 -14.57
C ASP A 63 9.73 19.36 -15.94
N SER A 64 9.62 18.07 -16.27
CA SER A 64 9.47 17.58 -17.64
C SER A 64 8.78 16.21 -17.64
N GLY A 65 7.69 16.07 -18.41
CA GLY A 65 6.68 15.02 -18.26
C GLY A 65 7.03 13.60 -18.75
N PHE A 66 8.31 13.20 -18.77
CA PHE A 66 8.77 11.97 -19.45
C PHE A 66 9.30 10.88 -18.50
N ASN A 67 8.57 10.59 -17.43
CA ASN A 67 8.90 9.52 -16.47
C ASN A 67 7.89 8.37 -16.51
N SER A 68 7.97 7.49 -17.51
CA SER A 68 7.20 6.25 -17.51
C SER A 68 7.83 5.17 -16.63
N ARG A 69 7.37 5.08 -15.37
CA ARG A 69 7.65 3.95 -14.46
C ARG A 69 6.89 2.67 -14.93
N PRO A 70 7.27 1.47 -14.47
CA PRO A 70 6.38 0.30 -14.55
C PRO A 70 5.04 0.57 -13.83
N ALA A 71 4.02 -0.27 -14.07
CA ALA A 71 2.59 -0.02 -13.80
C ALA A 71 2.15 0.05 -12.32
N SER A 72 3.01 0.53 -11.44
CA SER A 72 2.65 1.13 -10.16
C SER A 72 1.93 2.46 -10.41
N LEU A 73 0.64 2.39 -10.77
CA LEU A 73 -0.29 3.52 -10.64
C LEU A 73 -0.08 4.17 -9.27
N ARG A 74 -0.08 5.52 -9.24
CA ARG A 74 0.44 6.31 -8.12
C ARG A 74 0.14 5.67 -6.76
N SER A 75 1.14 5.63 -5.89
CA SER A 75 0.90 5.60 -4.46
C SER A 75 0.00 6.79 -4.16
N ILE A 76 -1.29 6.54 -3.94
CA ILE A 76 -2.21 7.58 -3.48
C ILE A 76 -1.64 8.01 -2.15
N GLU A 77 -1.20 9.27 -2.04
CA GLU A 77 -0.70 9.79 -0.78
C GLU A 77 -1.78 9.59 0.26
N SER A 78 -1.48 8.77 1.27
CA SER A 78 -2.42 8.34 2.30
C SER A 78 -2.70 9.46 3.29
N THR A 79 -3.17 10.59 2.78
CA THR A 79 -3.81 11.66 3.52
C THR A 79 -5.08 11.08 4.14
N VAL A 80 -4.94 10.54 5.35
CA VAL A 80 -6.05 10.07 6.18
C VAL A 80 -6.92 11.30 6.48
N THR A 81 -7.98 11.48 5.70
CA THR A 81 -8.84 12.67 5.78
C THR A 81 -9.60 12.68 7.09
N SER A 82 -9.08 13.45 8.05
CA SER A 82 -9.67 13.75 9.34
C SER A 82 -10.91 14.62 9.16
N THR A 83 -12.01 13.99 8.74
CA THR A 83 -13.29 14.63 8.43
C THR A 83 -14.11 14.95 9.69
N THR A 84 -13.57 15.87 10.50
CA THR A 84 -14.34 16.63 11.51
C THR A 84 -14.88 17.91 10.86
N GLY A 85 -15.92 17.76 10.02
CA GLY A 85 -16.61 18.88 9.40
C GLY A 85 -17.77 19.40 10.29
N PRO A 86 -17.89 20.72 10.52
CA PRO A 86 -18.97 21.29 11.32
C PRO A 86 -20.31 21.32 10.56
N LEU A 87 -21.42 21.21 11.29
CA LEU A 87 -22.76 21.36 10.74
C LEU A 87 -23.08 22.83 10.47
N HIS A 88 -23.25 23.21 9.21
CA HIS A 88 -23.83 24.50 8.84
C HIS A 88 -25.36 24.41 8.77
N HIS A 89 -26.06 25.35 9.38
CA HIS A 89 -27.53 25.43 9.33
C HIS A 89 -28.03 25.80 7.93
N GLY A 90 -28.90 24.96 7.37
CA GLY A 90 -29.87 25.34 6.33
C GLY A 90 -31.21 25.69 6.97
N SER A 91 -31.91 26.69 6.42
CA SER A 91 -33.16 27.22 6.97
C SER A 91 -34.41 26.49 6.49
N THR A 92 -35.37 26.29 7.39
CA THR A 92 -36.77 25.95 7.08
C THR A 92 -37.69 26.53 8.16
N THR A 93 -38.95 26.80 7.79
CA THR A 93 -39.93 27.57 8.59
C THR A 93 -40.73 26.71 9.59
N PRO A 94 -41.36 27.34 10.62
CA PRO A 94 -41.79 26.63 11.83
C PRO A 94 -43.23 26.09 11.79
N ILE A 95 -43.48 25.01 12.53
CA ILE A 95 -44.83 24.53 12.91
C ILE A 95 -44.83 24.17 14.41
N ALA A 96 -45.98 24.39 15.05
CA ALA A 96 -46.32 24.32 16.48
C ALA A 96 -45.57 23.34 17.41
N TYR A 97 -45.29 23.83 18.63
CA TYR A 97 -45.12 23.00 19.83
C TYR A 97 -46.46 22.86 20.55
N GLU A 98 -46.83 21.64 20.96
CA GLU A 98 -47.88 21.42 21.95
C GLU A 98 -47.34 21.69 23.37
N GLN A 99 -48.20 22.23 24.25
CA GLN A 99 -47.84 22.59 25.62
C GLN A 99 -48.19 21.47 26.61
N LEU A 100 -47.25 21.12 27.48
CA LEU A 100 -47.54 20.36 28.71
C LEU A 100 -48.01 21.33 29.82
N PRO A 101 -49.02 20.96 30.64
CA PRO A 101 -49.59 21.84 31.64
C PRO A 101 -48.70 21.98 32.90
N PRO A 102 -48.81 23.10 33.64
CA PRO A 102 -48.02 23.37 34.85
C PRO A 102 -48.52 22.60 36.10
N PRO A 103 -47.66 22.43 37.12
CA PRO A 103 -48.03 21.81 38.40
C PRO A 103 -48.93 22.70 39.28
N PRO A 104 -49.68 22.12 40.24
CA PRO A 104 -50.58 22.86 41.14
C PRO A 104 -49.84 23.66 42.24
N PRO A 105 -50.50 24.69 42.83
CA PRO A 105 -49.89 25.57 43.83
C PRO A 105 -49.83 24.97 45.25
N LEU A 106 -48.93 25.52 46.07
CA LEU A 106 -48.82 25.25 47.51
C LEU A 106 -49.79 26.13 48.35
N PRO A 107 -50.23 25.67 49.53
CA PRO A 107 -51.09 26.44 50.43
C PRO A 107 -50.32 27.51 51.24
N PRO A 108 -51.00 28.55 51.76
CA PRO A 108 -50.39 29.65 52.52
C PRO A 108 -50.15 29.35 54.00
N ASP A 109 -49.36 30.21 54.64
CA ASP A 109 -48.85 30.09 56.01
C ASP A 109 -49.89 30.27 57.13
N HIS A 110 -49.55 29.77 58.32
CA HIS A 110 -50.09 30.25 59.59
C HIS A 110 -48.97 30.43 60.63
N GLU A 111 -49.00 31.58 61.32
CA GLU A 111 -47.95 32.01 62.24
C GLU A 111 -48.03 31.34 63.63
N GLY A 112 -46.87 31.29 64.29
CA GLY A 112 -46.80 31.63 65.72
C GLY A 112 -46.81 30.48 66.73
N LEU A 113 -45.60 30.10 67.20
CA LEU A 113 -45.31 29.85 68.63
C LEU A 113 -43.79 29.78 68.87
N HIS A 114 -43.25 30.79 69.56
CA HIS A 114 -41.89 30.80 70.14
C HIS A 114 -41.86 29.87 71.39
N PRO A 115 -40.70 29.39 71.90
CA PRO A 115 -39.60 30.28 72.30
C PRO A 115 -38.16 29.73 72.18
N GLN A 116 -37.23 30.55 72.71
CA GLN A 116 -35.83 30.27 73.09
C GLN A 116 -34.80 30.10 71.96
N TYR A 117 -34.00 31.17 71.81
CA TYR A 117 -32.71 31.15 71.13
C TYR A 117 -31.76 30.16 71.81
N ALA A 118 -31.26 29.19 71.06
CA ALA A 118 -29.98 28.54 71.32
C ALA A 118 -28.97 29.03 70.28
N GLU A 119 -27.77 29.37 70.71
CA GLU A 119 -26.68 29.75 69.80
C GLU A 119 -26.22 28.53 69.01
N MET A 120 -26.82 28.29 67.85
CA MET A 120 -26.25 27.34 66.89
C MET A 120 -24.94 27.92 66.37
N GLN A 121 -23.84 27.36 66.88
CA GLN A 121 -22.49 27.61 66.38
C GLN A 121 -22.45 27.46 64.85
N PRO A 122 -21.68 28.29 64.13
CA PRO A 122 -21.46 28.04 62.71
C PRO A 122 -20.89 26.64 62.54
N ALA A 123 -21.43 25.88 61.57
CA ALA A 123 -20.97 24.53 61.29
C ALA A 123 -19.44 24.51 61.11
N PRO A 124 -18.72 23.47 61.58
CA PRO A 124 -17.27 23.44 61.49
C PRO A 124 -16.81 23.74 60.07
N VAL A 125 -15.96 24.76 59.91
CA VAL A 125 -15.29 25.03 58.64
C VAL A 125 -14.64 23.72 58.20
N PRO A 126 -14.90 23.22 56.97
CA PRO A 126 -14.26 22.00 56.50
C PRO A 126 -12.76 22.11 56.72
N HIS A 127 -12.16 21.11 57.39
CA HIS A 127 -10.74 21.13 57.75
C HIS A 127 -9.92 21.65 56.57
N ALA A 128 -9.16 22.73 56.80
CA ALA A 128 -8.46 23.44 55.75
C ALA A 128 -7.66 22.42 54.92
N ARG A 129 -8.07 22.24 53.66
CA ARG A 129 -7.45 21.27 52.76
C ARG A 129 -5.96 21.62 52.71
N SER A 130 -5.11 20.66 53.08
CA SER A 130 -3.66 20.85 53.09
C SER A 130 -3.23 21.46 51.78
N ASP A 131 -2.54 22.60 51.84
CA ASP A 131 -2.03 23.30 50.67
C ASP A 131 -1.19 22.29 49.84
N PRO A 132 -1.47 22.09 48.53
CA PRO A 132 -0.70 21.18 47.70
C PRO A 132 0.82 21.40 47.77
N ASN A 133 1.25 22.65 48.01
CA ASN A 133 2.65 23.01 48.19
C ASN A 133 3.28 22.40 49.47
N GLN A 134 2.47 22.08 50.49
CA GLN A 134 2.90 21.39 51.72
C GLN A 134 2.89 19.87 51.56
N VAL A 135 2.01 19.32 50.72
CA VAL A 135 1.85 17.87 50.53
C VAL A 135 2.93 17.26 49.64
N ILE A 136 3.39 17.98 48.60
CA ILE A 136 4.42 17.43 47.68
C ILE A 136 5.77 17.12 48.36
N PRO A 137 6.33 17.97 49.25
CA PRO A 137 7.54 17.62 50.00
C PRO A 137 7.40 16.36 50.87
N GLU A 138 6.22 16.11 51.43
CA GLU A 138 5.94 14.88 52.19
C GLU A 138 5.88 13.66 51.25
N LEU A 139 5.17 13.76 50.12
CA LEU A 139 5.14 12.70 49.10
C LEU A 139 6.54 12.37 48.54
N LEU A 140 7.40 13.38 48.35
CA LEU A 140 8.80 13.19 47.93
C LEU A 140 9.61 12.39 48.95
N ASN A 141 9.43 12.64 50.25
CA ASN A 141 10.08 11.86 51.30
C ASN A 141 9.57 10.40 51.30
N LEU A 142 8.26 10.20 51.20
CA LEU A 142 7.64 8.86 51.19
C LEU A 142 8.02 8.02 49.95
N LEU A 143 8.43 8.63 48.84
CA LEU A 143 9.00 7.96 47.65
C LEU A 143 10.50 7.62 47.78
N MET A 144 11.13 8.05 48.86
CA MET A 144 12.54 7.80 49.18
C MET A 144 12.74 6.79 50.34
N GLU A 145 11.66 6.36 50.98
CA GLU A 145 11.65 5.27 51.97
C GLU A 145 11.97 3.89 51.36
N ASP A 146 12.56 2.99 52.15
CA ASP A 146 12.91 1.63 51.74
C ASP A 146 11.72 0.64 51.76
N ASP A 147 10.57 0.99 52.36
CA ASP A 147 9.41 0.10 52.44
C ASP A 147 8.53 0.21 51.17
N PRO A 148 8.42 -0.86 50.35
CA PRO A 148 7.58 -0.85 49.15
C PRO A 148 6.08 -0.62 49.42
N VAL A 149 5.61 -0.85 50.65
CA VAL A 149 4.25 -0.49 51.07
C VAL A 149 4.08 1.03 51.17
N ILE A 150 5.06 1.73 51.74
CA ILE A 150 5.03 3.19 51.89
C ILE A 150 5.17 3.87 50.52
N VAL A 151 6.11 3.42 49.70
CA VAL A 151 6.31 3.91 48.32
C VAL A 151 5.02 3.73 47.50
N ARG A 152 4.37 2.56 47.57
CA ARG A 152 3.09 2.33 46.88
C ARG A 152 1.96 3.22 47.38
N GLU A 153 1.92 3.54 48.66
CA GLU A 153 0.89 4.44 49.22
C GLU A 153 1.13 5.89 48.77
N ALA A 154 2.38 6.37 48.76
CA ALA A 154 2.74 7.68 48.21
C ALA A 154 2.36 7.83 46.74
N VAL A 155 2.58 6.79 45.92
CA VAL A 155 2.09 6.71 44.54
C VAL A 155 0.56 6.77 44.48
N THR A 156 -0.14 6.05 45.36
CA THR A 156 -1.61 6.01 45.37
C THR A 156 -2.21 7.37 45.76
N LEU A 157 -1.67 8.02 46.80
CA LEU A 157 -2.03 9.38 47.22
C LEU A 157 -1.76 10.40 46.12
N THR A 158 -0.60 10.34 45.45
CA THR A 158 -0.30 11.22 44.32
C THR A 158 -1.29 11.03 43.17
N GLN A 159 -1.69 9.78 42.86
CA GLN A 159 -2.73 9.50 41.88
C GLN A 159 -4.09 10.08 42.31
N MET A 160 -4.43 10.09 43.60
CA MET A 160 -5.66 10.72 44.10
C MET A 160 -5.67 12.24 43.85
N LEU A 161 -4.57 12.94 44.11
CA LEU A 161 -4.44 14.38 43.81
C LEU A 161 -4.62 14.66 42.31
N ILE A 162 -4.05 13.82 41.45
CA ILE A 162 -4.22 13.91 39.99
C ILE A 162 -5.68 13.69 39.57
N LYS A 163 -6.40 12.79 40.23
CA LYS A 163 -7.81 12.46 39.95
C LYS A 163 -8.80 13.47 40.50
N GLU A 164 -8.53 14.09 41.65
CA GLU A 164 -9.38 15.17 42.20
C GLU A 164 -9.35 16.43 41.31
N GLY A 165 -8.19 16.72 40.69
CA GLY A 165 -8.07 17.80 39.73
C GLY A 165 -7.72 19.15 40.37
N GLY A 166 -8.27 20.22 39.81
CA GLY A 166 -8.06 21.59 40.28
C GLY A 166 -6.58 21.99 40.40
N GLU A 167 -6.28 22.71 41.49
CA GLU A 167 -4.94 23.19 41.79
C GLU A 167 -3.97 22.07 42.20
N ALA A 168 -4.42 21.09 42.98
CA ALA A 168 -3.59 19.96 43.42
C ALA A 168 -3.01 19.16 42.24
N ARG A 169 -3.84 18.79 41.26
CA ARG A 169 -3.36 18.17 40.01
C ARG A 169 -2.42 19.10 39.24
N SER A 170 -2.69 20.40 39.23
CA SER A 170 -1.88 21.37 38.50
C SER A 170 -0.49 21.52 39.11
N GLU A 171 -0.37 21.46 40.44
CA GLU A 171 0.92 21.50 41.13
C GLU A 171 1.71 20.19 40.97
N VAL A 172 1.05 19.03 41.04
CA VAL A 172 1.69 17.73 40.72
C VAL A 172 2.20 17.67 39.26
N ILE A 173 1.54 18.35 38.31
CA ILE A 173 2.01 18.47 36.91
C ILE A 173 3.17 19.49 36.77
N ARG A 174 3.21 20.54 37.61
CA ARG A 174 4.30 21.53 37.62
C ARG A 174 5.57 20.96 38.25
N ASN A 175 5.46 20.23 39.36
CA ASN A 175 6.60 19.76 40.14
C ASN A 175 7.36 18.62 39.43
N ARG A 176 8.57 18.94 38.95
CA ARG A 176 9.36 17.99 38.14
C ARG A 176 10.15 17.01 38.98
N ASP A 177 10.55 17.39 40.19
CA ASP A 177 11.26 16.52 41.12
C ASP A 177 10.36 15.35 41.56
N LEU A 178 9.06 15.61 41.80
CA LEU A 178 8.07 14.57 42.07
C LEU A 178 7.88 13.62 40.87
N ILE A 179 7.79 14.15 39.65
CA ILE A 179 7.66 13.32 38.44
C ILE A 179 8.92 12.48 38.21
N LEU A 180 10.12 13.04 38.45
CA LEU A 180 11.39 12.30 38.37
C LEU A 180 11.50 11.22 39.46
N ALA A 181 11.13 11.52 40.71
CA ALA A 181 11.10 10.52 41.79
C ALA A 181 10.17 9.34 41.45
N LEU A 182 8.95 9.62 40.95
CA LEU A 182 8.02 8.60 40.46
C LEU A 182 8.57 7.79 39.26
N LEU A 183 9.37 8.42 38.39
CA LEU A 183 10.02 7.75 37.26
C LEU A 183 11.18 6.86 37.70
N ASP A 184 11.94 7.26 38.71
CA ASP A 184 13.06 6.47 39.24
C ASP A 184 12.59 5.33 40.14
N SER A 185 11.41 5.43 40.77
CA SER A 185 10.75 4.29 41.46
C SER A 185 10.57 3.06 40.56
N PHE A 186 10.42 3.21 39.23
CA PHE A 186 10.41 2.07 38.30
C PHE A 186 11.77 1.34 38.21
N SER A 187 12.86 2.03 38.52
CA SER A 187 14.22 1.48 38.42
C SER A 187 14.79 0.98 39.75
N LYS A 188 14.19 1.38 40.89
CA LYS A 188 14.49 0.82 42.20
C LYS A 188 13.89 -0.59 42.36
N ASP A 189 12.59 -0.74 42.10
CA ASP A 189 11.84 -1.97 42.37
C ASP A 189 11.36 -2.68 41.09
N ILE A 190 12.26 -3.43 40.46
CA ILE A 190 11.92 -4.43 39.44
C ILE A 190 11.16 -5.64 40.07
N GLY A 191 11.07 -5.70 41.41
CA GLY A 191 10.46 -6.79 42.17
C GLY A 191 8.95 -6.68 42.47
N ASP A 192 8.44 -5.55 42.98
CA ASP A 192 7.00 -5.46 43.34
C ASP A 192 6.14 -4.94 42.17
N GLY A 193 5.55 -5.90 41.44
CA GLY A 193 4.56 -5.63 40.41
C GLY A 193 3.35 -4.79 40.84
N LYS A 194 3.06 -4.65 42.15
CA LYS A 194 2.04 -3.73 42.66
C LYS A 194 2.47 -2.26 42.56
N ILE A 195 3.74 -1.95 42.80
CA ILE A 195 4.30 -0.59 42.61
C ILE A 195 4.28 -0.25 41.13
N ILE A 196 4.78 -1.14 40.27
CA ILE A 196 4.81 -0.96 38.81
C ILE A 196 3.37 -0.73 38.27
N TYR A 197 2.39 -1.52 38.75
CA TYR A 197 0.98 -1.33 38.41
C TYR A 197 0.41 0.02 38.88
N ALA A 198 0.70 0.42 40.13
CA ALA A 198 0.23 1.69 40.69
C ALA A 198 0.82 2.90 39.94
N LEU A 199 2.13 2.89 39.66
CA LEU A 199 2.81 3.92 38.89
C LEU A 199 2.33 3.99 37.44
N ALA A 200 2.14 2.84 36.77
CA ALA A 200 1.58 2.81 35.41
C ALA A 200 0.15 3.39 35.38
N SER A 201 -0.66 3.11 36.41
CA SER A 201 -1.99 3.70 36.57
C SER A 201 -1.92 5.22 36.86
N LEU A 202 -0.91 5.68 37.60
CA LEU A 202 -0.65 7.11 37.87
C LEU A 202 -0.29 7.83 36.57
N PHE A 203 0.67 7.34 35.80
CA PHE A 203 1.06 7.94 34.53
C PHE A 203 -0.07 7.90 33.50
N HIS A 204 -0.89 6.84 33.49
CA HIS A 204 -2.12 6.83 32.70
C HIS A 204 -3.09 7.94 33.11
N SER A 205 -3.17 8.29 34.40
CA SER A 205 -4.00 9.40 34.91
C SER A 205 -3.44 10.76 34.50
N LEU A 206 -2.11 10.97 34.58
CA LEU A 206 -1.43 12.16 34.05
C LEU A 206 -1.61 12.30 32.53
N SER A 207 -1.57 11.18 31.80
CA SER A 207 -1.65 11.14 30.33
C SER A 207 -2.99 11.66 29.76
N GLN A 208 -4.01 11.81 30.61
CA GLN A 208 -5.29 12.40 30.22
C GLN A 208 -5.21 13.93 30.08
N GLN A 209 -4.11 14.57 30.49
CA GLN A 209 -3.91 16.03 30.42
C GLN A 209 -2.72 16.34 29.51
N GLN A 210 -2.85 17.34 28.63
CA GLN A 210 -1.81 17.70 27.69
C GLN A 210 -0.53 18.20 28.38
N GLU A 211 -0.71 18.91 29.50
CA GLU A 211 0.35 19.43 30.36
C GLU A 211 1.05 18.28 31.11
N GLY A 212 0.29 17.28 31.55
CA GLY A 212 0.82 16.05 32.16
C GLY A 212 1.65 15.22 31.19
N LEU A 213 1.22 15.11 29.92
CA LEU A 213 2.02 14.50 28.85
C LEU A 213 3.32 15.27 28.60
N ARG A 214 3.28 16.61 28.47
CA ARG A 214 4.51 17.43 28.31
C ARG A 214 5.47 17.24 29.49
N ALA A 215 4.97 17.32 30.72
CA ALA A 215 5.78 17.14 31.92
C ALA A 215 6.43 15.75 31.99
N LEU A 216 5.68 14.69 31.67
CA LEU A 216 6.24 13.33 31.57
C LEU A 216 7.26 13.18 30.43
N LEU A 217 7.07 13.81 29.27
CA LEU A 217 8.05 13.76 28.17
C LEU A 217 9.38 14.41 28.59
N GLU A 218 9.30 15.62 29.12
CA GLU A 218 10.46 16.43 29.54
C GLU A 218 11.24 15.78 30.69
N CYS A 219 10.58 14.99 31.54
CA CYS A 219 11.21 14.19 32.59
C CYS A 219 11.71 12.80 32.12
N GLY A 220 11.64 12.46 30.82
CA GLY A 220 12.15 11.18 30.29
C GLY A 220 11.20 9.99 30.44
N GLY A 221 9.88 10.24 30.52
CA GLY A 221 8.86 9.23 30.78
C GLY A 221 8.69 8.16 29.70
N ILE A 222 8.91 8.49 28.42
CA ILE A 222 8.76 7.53 27.31
C ILE A 222 9.76 6.36 27.42
N PRO A 223 11.09 6.58 27.56
CA PRO A 223 12.05 5.51 27.81
C PRO A 223 11.70 4.63 29.02
N ARG A 224 11.27 5.20 30.15
CA ARG A 224 10.85 4.43 31.34
C ARG A 224 9.60 3.57 31.08
N LEU A 225 8.61 4.11 30.35
CA LEU A 225 7.41 3.37 29.94
C LEU A 225 7.72 2.21 28.99
N ILE A 226 8.70 2.35 28.09
CA ILE A 226 9.11 1.25 27.19
C ILE A 226 9.83 0.13 27.96
N GLN A 227 10.65 0.47 28.96
CA GLN A 227 11.41 -0.51 29.78
C GLN A 227 10.54 -1.53 30.53
N ILE A 228 9.25 -1.24 30.74
CA ILE A 228 8.32 -2.09 31.51
C ILE A 228 7.28 -2.81 30.65
N LEU A 229 7.42 -2.82 29.32
CA LEU A 229 6.44 -3.45 28.43
C LEU A 229 6.38 -4.99 28.55
N ASP A 230 7.38 -5.62 29.15
CA ASP A 230 7.39 -7.06 29.48
C ASP A 230 6.63 -7.39 30.80
N SER A 231 5.94 -6.41 31.39
CA SER A 231 5.09 -6.57 32.58
C SER A 231 3.82 -7.40 32.31
N PRO A 232 3.09 -7.83 33.36
CA PRO A 232 1.76 -8.44 33.20
C PRO A 232 0.77 -7.56 32.43
N ASP A 233 -0.13 -8.21 31.66
CA ASP A 233 -1.14 -7.58 30.79
C ASP A 233 -1.85 -6.37 31.42
N SER A 234 -2.24 -6.45 32.69
CA SER A 234 -2.97 -5.37 33.40
C SER A 234 -2.16 -4.07 33.49
N THR A 235 -0.84 -4.17 33.69
CA THR A 235 0.09 -3.05 33.67
C THR A 235 0.30 -2.55 32.23
N VAL A 236 0.54 -3.47 31.29
CA VAL A 236 0.81 -3.14 29.88
C VAL A 236 -0.35 -2.36 29.24
N ASN A 237 -1.60 -2.64 29.61
CA ASN A 237 -2.77 -1.85 29.16
C ASN A 237 -2.65 -0.36 29.55
N PHE A 238 -2.21 -0.02 30.76
CA PHE A 238 -2.01 1.38 31.16
C PHE A 238 -0.82 2.02 30.44
N VAL A 239 0.29 1.28 30.29
CA VAL A 239 1.51 1.75 29.61
C VAL A 239 1.25 2.03 28.13
N ILE A 240 0.65 1.09 27.40
CA ILE A 240 0.30 1.26 25.99
C ILE A 240 -0.75 2.37 25.79
N THR A 241 -1.73 2.51 26.69
CA THR A 241 -2.69 3.64 26.61
C THR A 241 -1.99 4.99 26.84
N THR A 242 -1.00 5.04 27.73
CA THR A 242 -0.19 6.24 27.98
C THR A 242 0.63 6.62 26.74
N LEU A 243 1.31 5.64 26.11
CA LEU A 243 2.08 5.82 24.88
C LEU A 243 1.19 6.14 23.66
N HIS A 244 -0.05 5.65 23.64
CA HIS A 244 -1.07 6.01 22.64
C HIS A 244 -1.52 7.48 22.81
N ASN A 245 -1.76 7.92 24.04
CA ASN A 245 -2.07 9.33 24.35
C ASN A 245 -0.91 10.27 23.96
N PHE A 246 0.34 9.89 24.24
CA PHE A 246 1.53 10.58 23.73
C PHE A 246 1.48 10.75 22.20
N LEU A 247 1.30 9.65 21.46
CA LEU A 247 1.25 9.65 19.99
C LEU A 247 0.07 10.44 19.41
N ILE A 248 -1.04 10.60 20.13
CA ILE A 248 -2.17 11.45 19.71
C ILE A 248 -1.83 12.93 19.88
N VAL A 249 -1.28 13.31 21.04
CA VAL A 249 -1.22 14.70 21.50
C VAL A 249 0.10 15.39 21.16
N LEU A 250 1.22 14.67 21.19
CA LEU A 250 2.57 15.19 20.90
C LEU A 250 3.15 14.66 19.56
N GLN A 251 2.47 13.70 18.92
CA GLN A 251 2.70 13.27 17.54
C GLN A 251 4.19 12.97 17.25
N GLU A 252 4.81 13.67 16.29
CA GLU A 252 6.22 13.50 15.90
C GLU A 252 7.20 13.59 17.08
N GLN A 253 6.97 14.49 18.06
CA GLN A 253 7.86 14.61 19.23
C GLN A 253 7.90 13.30 20.02
N SER A 254 6.74 12.70 20.26
CA SER A 254 6.65 11.40 20.95
C SER A 254 7.07 10.22 20.08
N ALA A 255 6.78 10.25 18.77
CA ALA A 255 7.18 9.19 17.86
C ALA A 255 8.71 9.11 17.72
N ASN A 256 9.39 10.26 17.65
CA ASN A 256 10.85 10.32 17.62
C ASN A 256 11.49 9.80 18.92
N GLU A 257 10.85 10.01 20.08
CA GLU A 257 11.36 9.49 21.35
C GLU A 257 11.08 7.99 21.54
N ILE A 258 9.94 7.48 21.05
CA ILE A 258 9.62 6.04 21.02
C ILE A 258 10.56 5.29 20.06
N ASP A 259 10.91 5.90 18.92
CA ASP A 259 11.86 5.35 17.92
C ASP A 259 13.27 5.22 18.53
N ARG A 260 13.75 6.27 19.22
CA ARG A 260 15.06 6.30 19.91
C ARG A 260 15.28 5.19 20.93
N CYS A 261 14.22 4.74 21.62
CA CYS A 261 14.29 3.69 22.64
C CYS A 261 13.80 2.31 22.14
N ASN A 262 13.76 2.09 20.82
CA ASN A 262 13.31 0.86 20.16
C ASN A 262 11.85 0.45 20.43
N GLY A 263 11.01 1.36 20.95
CA GLY A 263 9.62 1.10 21.29
C GLY A 263 8.78 0.62 20.10
N THR A 264 9.18 0.94 18.87
CA THR A 264 8.60 0.38 17.64
C THR A 264 8.67 -1.15 17.59
N GLN A 265 9.79 -1.76 17.98
CA GLN A 265 9.93 -3.22 18.06
C GLN A 265 9.18 -3.76 19.30
N SER A 266 9.22 -3.05 20.43
CA SER A 266 8.44 -3.44 21.62
C SER A 266 6.93 -3.53 21.33
N PHE A 267 6.38 -2.63 20.49
CA PHE A 267 5.00 -2.73 20.02
C PHE A 267 4.74 -3.93 19.11
N ILE A 268 5.73 -4.37 18.32
CA ILE A 268 5.63 -5.56 17.46
C ILE A 268 5.65 -6.84 18.29
N ASN A 269 6.58 -6.96 19.27
CA ASN A 269 6.63 -8.08 20.22
C ASN A 269 5.26 -8.31 20.89
N LEU A 270 4.58 -7.23 21.28
CA LEU A 270 3.28 -7.29 21.96
C LEU A 270 2.09 -7.68 21.06
N LEU A 271 2.29 -7.82 19.73
CA LEU A 271 1.32 -8.46 18.83
C LEU A 271 1.19 -9.98 19.07
N HIS A 272 1.82 -10.51 20.13
CA HIS A 272 1.59 -11.84 20.67
C HIS A 272 0.46 -11.92 21.71
N SER A 273 -0.05 -10.79 22.23
CA SER A 273 -1.17 -10.79 23.20
C SER A 273 -2.47 -11.36 22.60
N ALA A 274 -3.28 -12.01 23.43
CA ALA A 274 -4.62 -12.49 23.07
C ALA A 274 -5.74 -11.44 23.25
N ASN A 275 -5.40 -10.25 23.75
CA ASN A 275 -6.37 -9.20 24.08
C ASN A 275 -6.67 -8.29 22.88
N ASP A 276 -7.78 -8.56 22.17
CA ASP A 276 -8.28 -7.77 21.02
C ASP A 276 -8.28 -6.24 21.26
N LYS A 277 -8.53 -5.76 22.49
CA LYS A 277 -8.52 -4.33 22.81
C LYS A 277 -7.10 -3.76 22.87
N LEU A 278 -6.17 -4.50 23.47
CA LEU A 278 -4.75 -4.14 23.53
C LEU A 278 -4.12 -4.18 22.14
N LEU A 279 -4.39 -5.24 21.37
CA LEU A 279 -3.99 -5.34 19.95
C LEU A 279 -4.53 -4.16 19.12
N THR A 280 -5.73 -3.65 19.43
CA THR A 280 -6.31 -2.49 18.74
C THR A 280 -5.53 -1.21 19.04
N LEU A 281 -5.08 -1.02 20.29
CA LEU A 281 -4.25 0.12 20.68
C LEU A 281 -2.85 0.00 20.06
N LEU A 282 -2.20 -1.16 20.18
CA LEU A 282 -0.88 -1.45 19.58
C LEU A 282 -0.87 -1.19 18.07
N SER A 283 -1.88 -1.68 17.35
CA SER A 283 -2.02 -1.47 15.90
C SER A 283 -2.24 0.02 15.55
N ASP A 284 -2.92 0.78 16.41
CA ASP A 284 -3.17 2.21 16.21
C ASP A 284 -2.00 3.10 16.70
N CYS A 285 -1.12 2.58 17.56
CA CYS A 285 0.21 3.12 17.87
C CYS A 285 1.16 2.91 16.68
N LEU A 286 1.28 1.67 16.17
CA LEU A 286 2.09 1.36 14.97
C LEU A 286 1.66 2.23 13.78
N LEU A 287 0.34 2.44 13.58
CA LEU A 287 -0.16 3.33 12.53
C LEU A 287 0.28 4.80 12.74
N LYS A 288 0.30 5.29 13.99
CA LYS A 288 0.82 6.64 14.31
C LYS A 288 2.32 6.72 14.09
N MET A 289 3.09 5.70 14.49
CA MET A 289 4.52 5.61 14.18
C MET A 289 4.77 5.71 12.67
N THR A 290 4.01 4.98 11.83
CA THR A 290 4.15 5.07 10.36
C THR A 290 3.76 6.43 9.75
N ASN A 291 3.02 7.26 10.48
CA ASN A 291 2.58 8.60 10.04
C ASN A 291 3.47 9.74 10.58
N TYR A 292 4.09 9.56 11.75
CA TYR A 292 4.78 10.61 12.49
C TYR A 292 6.31 10.44 12.59
N ASN A 293 6.86 9.28 12.18
CA ASN A 293 8.32 9.08 12.11
C ASN A 293 8.68 8.23 10.88
N LEU A 294 9.66 8.70 10.10
CA LEU A 294 10.07 8.07 8.84
C LEU A 294 10.89 6.79 9.05
N ASN A 295 11.72 6.72 10.10
CA ASN A 295 12.51 5.53 10.42
C ASN A 295 11.59 4.38 10.82
N ALA A 296 10.69 4.61 11.78
CA ALA A 296 9.68 3.68 12.23
C ALA A 296 8.75 3.25 11.09
N LYS A 297 8.40 4.17 10.16
CA LYS A 297 7.70 3.80 8.92
C LYS A 297 8.51 2.80 8.10
N LEU A 298 9.76 3.10 7.77
CA LEU A 298 10.64 2.24 6.99
C LEU A 298 10.92 0.90 7.71
N PHE A 299 11.03 0.91 9.02
CA PHE A 299 11.20 -0.28 9.86
C PHE A 299 9.95 -1.17 9.81
N ILE A 300 8.77 -0.63 10.11
CA ILE A 300 7.49 -1.35 10.05
C ILE A 300 7.20 -1.86 8.62
N GLN A 301 7.56 -1.10 7.58
CA GLN A 301 7.46 -1.53 6.18
C GLN A 301 8.41 -2.67 5.80
N ASN A 302 9.48 -2.91 6.58
CA ASN A 302 10.51 -3.91 6.27
C ASN A 302 10.76 -4.92 7.41
N ASN A 303 9.77 -5.11 8.30
CA ASN A 303 9.82 -6.05 9.40
C ASN A 303 8.88 -7.26 9.13
N GLU A 304 9.46 -8.44 8.93
CA GLU A 304 8.75 -9.68 8.58
C GLU A 304 7.84 -10.18 9.71
N GLU A 305 8.29 -10.09 10.96
CA GLU A 305 7.49 -10.43 12.15
C GLU A 305 6.20 -9.60 12.19
N CYS A 306 6.30 -8.29 12.00
CA CYS A 306 5.15 -7.38 11.94
C CYS A 306 4.15 -7.80 10.85
N VAL A 307 4.62 -8.14 9.64
CA VAL A 307 3.76 -8.67 8.56
C VAL A 307 3.06 -9.97 9.00
N GLN A 308 3.82 -10.91 9.56
CA GLN A 308 3.33 -12.21 10.01
C GLN A 308 2.28 -12.09 11.12
N ARG A 309 2.55 -11.30 12.15
CA ARG A 309 1.63 -11.05 13.28
C ARG A 309 0.36 -10.36 12.82
N LEU A 310 0.46 -9.29 12.02
CA LEU A 310 -0.70 -8.55 11.55
C LEU A 310 -1.58 -9.38 10.61
N LEU A 311 -1.01 -10.17 9.68
CA LEU A 311 -1.79 -11.09 8.83
C LEU A 311 -2.49 -12.18 9.66
N PHE A 312 -1.78 -12.80 10.61
CA PHE A 312 -2.36 -13.83 11.49
C PHE A 312 -3.54 -13.29 12.30
N ILE A 313 -3.39 -12.12 12.92
CA ILE A 313 -4.48 -11.48 13.69
C ILE A 313 -5.64 -11.13 12.75
N PHE A 314 -5.36 -10.57 11.56
CA PHE A 314 -6.39 -10.13 10.60
C PHE A 314 -7.19 -11.28 9.96
N ASP A 315 -6.63 -12.49 9.89
CA ASP A 315 -7.35 -13.67 9.41
C ASP A 315 -8.23 -14.33 10.49
N THR A 316 -7.85 -14.16 11.77
CA THR A 316 -8.41 -14.91 12.91
C THR A 316 -9.35 -14.11 13.82
N THR A 317 -9.12 -12.80 14.04
CA THR A 317 -9.96 -11.99 14.93
C THR A 317 -11.36 -11.75 14.35
N LYS A 318 -12.33 -11.60 15.26
CA LYS A 318 -13.72 -11.23 14.97
C LYS A 318 -14.06 -9.81 15.44
N TYR A 319 -13.08 -9.07 15.98
CA TYR A 319 -13.31 -7.74 16.52
C TYR A 319 -13.18 -6.67 15.43
N ASP A 320 -14.32 -6.16 14.93
CA ASP A 320 -14.39 -5.19 13.82
C ASP A 320 -13.49 -3.96 14.00
N LYS A 321 -13.28 -3.49 15.24
CA LYS A 321 -12.40 -2.35 15.53
C LYS A 321 -10.93 -2.70 15.28
N LEU A 322 -10.50 -3.92 15.62
CA LEU A 322 -9.15 -4.42 15.35
C LEU A 322 -8.94 -4.65 13.86
N LEU A 323 -9.89 -5.31 13.18
CA LEU A 323 -9.87 -5.48 11.72
C LEU A 323 -9.77 -4.12 11.01
N LEU A 324 -10.56 -3.13 11.43
CA LEU A 324 -10.50 -1.79 10.84
C LEU A 324 -9.16 -1.11 11.09
N THR A 325 -8.57 -1.20 12.28
CA THR A 325 -7.26 -0.61 12.57
C THR A 325 -6.15 -1.30 11.79
N ILE A 326 -6.01 -2.63 11.87
CA ILE A 326 -4.98 -3.39 11.15
C ILE A 326 -5.10 -3.18 9.64
N SER A 327 -6.32 -3.11 9.09
CA SER A 327 -6.49 -2.88 7.65
C SER A 327 -5.79 -1.61 7.15
N LYS A 328 -5.69 -0.55 7.97
CA LYS A 328 -5.02 0.72 7.59
C LYS A 328 -3.50 0.57 7.46
N LEU A 329 -2.89 -0.39 8.16
CA LEU A 329 -1.45 -0.66 8.08
C LEU A 329 -1.08 -1.34 6.76
N PHE A 330 -1.89 -2.25 6.24
CA PHE A 330 -1.51 -3.03 5.05
C PHE A 330 -1.22 -2.18 3.80
N PRO A 331 -1.98 -1.13 3.43
CA PRO A 331 -1.60 -0.20 2.36
C PRO A 331 -0.19 0.39 2.51
N ILE A 332 0.25 0.65 3.75
CA ILE A 332 1.58 1.18 4.06
C ILE A 332 2.61 0.07 3.93
N ILE A 333 2.43 -1.04 4.64
CA ILE A 333 3.42 -2.14 4.74
C ILE A 333 3.61 -2.86 3.39
N SER A 334 2.53 -3.08 2.63
CA SER A 334 2.59 -3.67 1.27
C SER A 334 3.33 -2.83 0.23
N SER A 335 3.56 -1.54 0.52
CA SER A 335 4.39 -0.65 -0.31
C SER A 335 5.88 -0.65 0.07
N GLY A 336 6.30 -1.58 0.93
CA GLY A 336 7.71 -1.89 1.23
C GLY A 336 8.46 -2.55 0.06
N ASN A 337 9.65 -3.07 0.35
CA ASN A 337 10.54 -3.63 -0.67
C ASN A 337 10.03 -4.98 -1.25
N GLU A 338 10.67 -5.48 -2.32
CA GLU A 338 10.28 -6.75 -2.96
C GLU A 338 10.36 -7.97 -2.04
N ILE A 339 11.28 -7.99 -1.08
CA ILE A 339 11.41 -9.09 -0.11
C ILE A 339 10.13 -9.18 0.71
N ILE A 340 9.64 -8.04 1.22
CA ILE A 340 8.41 -7.95 2.00
C ILE A 340 7.18 -8.30 1.16
N LYS A 341 7.12 -7.86 -0.11
CA LYS A 341 6.05 -8.30 -1.02
C LYS A 341 6.04 -9.83 -1.17
N ARG A 342 7.20 -10.48 -1.27
CA ARG A 342 7.31 -11.95 -1.34
C ARG A 342 6.92 -12.62 -0.01
N VAL A 343 7.26 -12.03 1.14
CA VAL A 343 6.78 -12.45 2.47
C VAL A 343 5.25 -12.42 2.56
N PHE A 344 4.58 -11.36 2.08
CA PHE A 344 3.11 -11.33 1.99
C PHE A 344 2.55 -12.52 1.19
N LEU A 345 3.17 -12.88 0.06
CA LEU A 345 2.72 -14.01 -0.77
C LEU A 345 2.97 -15.36 -0.09
N GLN A 346 4.13 -15.55 0.55
CA GLN A 346 4.46 -16.74 1.34
C GLN A 346 3.50 -16.96 2.52
N LEU A 347 3.00 -15.87 3.11
CA LEU A 347 2.03 -15.87 4.21
C LEU A 347 0.57 -15.90 3.73
N ASN A 348 0.32 -16.33 2.49
CA ASN A 348 -1.02 -16.49 1.89
C ASN A 348 -1.88 -15.20 1.87
N ALA A 349 -1.27 -14.01 1.91
CA ALA A 349 -2.01 -12.76 2.05
C ALA A 349 -3.04 -12.50 0.93
N LEU A 350 -2.83 -13.04 -0.27
CA LEU A 350 -3.82 -12.99 -1.34
C LEU A 350 -5.17 -13.57 -0.90
N SER A 351 -5.16 -14.76 -0.30
CA SER A 351 -6.36 -15.46 0.17
C SER A 351 -6.98 -14.79 1.40
N ILE A 352 -6.15 -14.29 2.34
CA ILE A 352 -6.60 -13.55 3.52
C ILE A 352 -7.34 -12.26 3.10
N PHE A 353 -6.76 -11.49 2.17
CA PHE A 353 -7.40 -10.28 1.64
C PHE A 353 -8.63 -10.60 0.78
N GLU A 354 -8.61 -11.66 -0.03
CA GLU A 354 -9.78 -12.12 -0.79
C GLU A 354 -10.96 -12.49 0.11
N LYS A 355 -10.71 -13.31 1.15
CA LYS A 355 -11.66 -13.68 2.21
C LYS A 355 -12.28 -12.43 2.83
N GLN A 356 -11.46 -11.48 3.27
CA GLN A 356 -11.94 -10.24 3.89
C GLN A 356 -12.70 -9.32 2.93
N ILE A 357 -12.31 -9.25 1.64
CA ILE A 357 -13.05 -8.52 0.60
C ILE A 357 -14.45 -9.10 0.38
N LYS A 358 -14.57 -10.44 0.42
CA LYS A 358 -15.84 -11.18 0.28
C LYS A 358 -16.75 -11.04 1.51
N THR A 359 -16.21 -11.10 2.72
CA THR A 359 -17.01 -11.12 3.96
C THR A 359 -17.30 -9.74 4.55
N THR A 360 -16.41 -8.75 4.37
CA THR A 360 -16.54 -7.48 5.10
C THR A 360 -17.67 -6.62 4.57
N LYS A 361 -18.48 -6.09 5.50
CA LYS A 361 -19.46 -5.03 5.23
C LYS A 361 -18.79 -3.64 5.17
N SER A 362 -17.58 -3.49 5.70
CA SER A 362 -16.88 -2.21 5.80
C SER A 362 -16.17 -1.85 4.49
N ILE A 363 -16.67 -0.82 3.81
CA ILE A 363 -16.05 -0.24 2.60
C ILE A 363 -14.58 0.12 2.87
N ARG A 364 -14.27 0.66 4.06
CA ARG A 364 -12.91 1.02 4.48
C ARG A 364 -11.98 -0.20 4.54
N ILE A 365 -12.43 -1.32 5.12
CA ILE A 365 -11.63 -2.56 5.18
C ILE A 365 -11.44 -3.12 3.77
N ARG A 366 -12.50 -3.16 2.95
CA ARG A 366 -12.44 -3.68 1.57
C ARG A 366 -11.46 -2.88 0.70
N HIS A 367 -11.53 -1.55 0.74
CA HIS A 367 -10.65 -0.66 -0.01
C HIS A 367 -9.18 -0.81 0.43
N ASN A 368 -8.93 -0.88 1.74
CA ASN A 368 -7.59 -1.12 2.28
C ASN A 368 -7.01 -2.47 1.82
N CYS A 369 -7.80 -3.54 1.82
CA CYS A 369 -7.39 -4.85 1.30
C CYS A 369 -7.10 -4.81 -0.20
N LEU A 370 -7.91 -4.07 -0.98
CA LEU A 370 -7.70 -3.90 -2.42
C LEU A 370 -6.42 -3.10 -2.74
N ILE A 371 -6.07 -2.06 -1.96
CA ILE A 371 -4.78 -1.37 -2.11
C ILE A 371 -3.63 -2.32 -1.76
N ALA A 372 -3.74 -3.07 -0.65
CA ALA A 372 -2.69 -4.01 -0.24
C ALA A 372 -2.44 -5.11 -1.27
N LEU A 373 -3.51 -5.72 -1.81
CA LEU A 373 -3.46 -6.64 -2.94
C LEU A 373 -2.80 -6.00 -4.18
N ARG A 374 -3.20 -4.79 -4.56
CA ARG A 374 -2.64 -4.07 -5.71
C ARG A 374 -1.13 -3.92 -5.56
N ASN A 375 -0.66 -3.53 -4.37
CA ASN A 375 0.74 -3.28 -4.08
C ASN A 375 1.63 -4.55 -4.11
N ILE A 376 1.09 -5.75 -3.87
CA ILE A 376 1.83 -7.03 -3.94
C ILE A 376 1.58 -7.83 -5.23
N SER A 377 0.57 -7.47 -6.01
CA SER A 377 0.12 -8.23 -7.19
C SER A 377 1.14 -8.35 -8.33
N ASP A 378 2.11 -7.44 -8.41
CA ASP A 378 3.25 -7.50 -9.34
C ASP A 378 4.16 -8.71 -9.11
N GLN A 379 4.34 -9.11 -7.84
CA GLN A 379 5.10 -10.31 -7.49
C GLN A 379 4.24 -11.60 -7.62
N ALA A 380 2.92 -11.47 -7.69
CA ALA A 380 1.97 -12.59 -7.77
C ALA A 380 1.71 -13.12 -9.19
N THR A 381 2.30 -12.50 -10.22
CA THR A 381 2.08 -12.83 -11.65
C THR A 381 2.11 -14.33 -11.97
N ARG A 382 3.03 -15.10 -11.38
CA ARG A 382 3.24 -16.54 -11.65
C ARG A 382 2.44 -17.48 -10.73
N MET A 383 1.63 -16.98 -9.81
CA MET A 383 0.78 -17.80 -8.94
C MET A 383 -0.39 -18.43 -9.73
N ARG A 384 -0.84 -19.60 -9.28
CA ARG A 384 -1.91 -20.39 -9.93
C ARG A 384 -3.22 -20.37 -9.13
N ASP A 385 -3.14 -20.41 -7.81
CA ASP A 385 -4.28 -20.54 -6.91
C ASP A 385 -4.97 -19.18 -6.65
N VAL A 386 -5.23 -18.44 -7.73
CA VAL A 386 -5.80 -17.08 -7.73
C VAL A 386 -7.13 -16.98 -8.49
N ASP A 387 -7.67 -18.09 -8.97
CA ASP A 387 -8.92 -18.13 -9.74
C ASP A 387 -10.10 -17.47 -9.02
N SER A 388 -10.28 -17.75 -7.73
CA SER A 388 -11.39 -17.18 -6.94
C SER A 388 -11.21 -15.69 -6.64
N LEU A 389 -9.96 -15.21 -6.57
CA LEU A 389 -9.61 -13.80 -6.50
C LEU A 389 -9.91 -13.10 -7.83
N ILE A 390 -9.52 -13.67 -8.96
CA ILE A 390 -9.82 -13.12 -10.30
C ILE A 390 -11.34 -13.05 -10.52
N GLN A 391 -12.10 -14.06 -10.11
CA GLN A 391 -13.56 -14.03 -10.13
C GLN A 391 -14.12 -12.89 -9.25
N GLN A 392 -13.61 -12.73 -8.03
CA GLN A 392 -14.05 -11.67 -7.12
C GLN A 392 -13.75 -10.26 -7.66
N LEU A 393 -12.55 -10.04 -8.19
CA LEU A 393 -12.13 -8.76 -8.77
C LEU A 393 -12.95 -8.43 -10.02
N THR A 394 -13.24 -9.41 -10.87
CA THR A 394 -14.12 -9.25 -12.03
C THR A 394 -15.54 -8.87 -11.61
N GLY A 395 -16.04 -9.45 -10.51
CA GLY A 395 -17.31 -9.03 -9.89
C GLY A 395 -17.28 -7.59 -9.38
N ILE A 396 -16.16 -7.12 -8.81
CA ILE A 396 -16.01 -5.73 -8.37
C ILE A 396 -16.02 -4.76 -9.56
N LEU A 397 -15.53 -5.15 -10.75
CA LEU A 397 -15.63 -4.33 -11.97
C LEU A 397 -17.07 -4.03 -12.42
N LEU A 398 -18.07 -4.76 -11.92
CA LEU A 398 -19.49 -4.48 -12.19
C LEU A 398 -20.09 -3.45 -11.22
N THR A 399 -19.39 -3.06 -10.16
CA THR A 399 -19.86 -2.08 -9.17
C THR A 399 -19.55 -0.63 -9.57
N ASP A 400 -20.18 0.34 -8.90
CA ASP A 400 -19.98 1.77 -9.16
C ASP A 400 -19.03 2.46 -8.16
N ASP A 401 -18.45 1.71 -7.23
CA ASP A 401 -17.33 2.17 -6.40
C ASP A 401 -16.07 2.27 -7.27
N GLN A 402 -15.86 3.46 -7.86
CA GLN A 402 -14.71 3.75 -8.72
C GLN A 402 -13.36 3.43 -8.06
N GLN A 403 -13.24 3.55 -6.74
CA GLN A 403 -11.99 3.28 -6.03
C GLN A 403 -11.73 1.77 -5.90
N SER A 404 -12.76 0.98 -5.59
CA SER A 404 -12.66 -0.48 -5.61
C SER A 404 -12.48 -1.03 -7.04
N VAL A 405 -13.13 -0.42 -8.04
CA VAL A 405 -12.93 -0.74 -9.48
C VAL A 405 -11.49 -0.46 -9.90
N LEU A 406 -10.95 0.74 -9.63
CA LEU A 406 -9.59 1.12 -10.01
C LEU A 406 -8.53 0.19 -9.38
N CYS A 407 -8.68 -0.15 -8.09
CA CYS A 407 -7.78 -1.10 -7.45
C CYS A 407 -7.89 -2.50 -8.08
N SER A 408 -9.12 -2.94 -8.41
CA SER A 408 -9.36 -4.24 -9.05
C SER A 408 -8.78 -4.32 -10.46
N LEU A 409 -8.86 -3.25 -11.25
CA LEU A 409 -8.21 -3.14 -12.56
C LEU A 409 -6.68 -3.21 -12.43
N GLY A 410 -6.10 -2.54 -11.43
CA GLY A 410 -4.66 -2.63 -11.15
C GLY A 410 -4.20 -4.06 -10.83
N ILE A 411 -4.94 -4.75 -9.94
CA ILE A 411 -4.65 -6.15 -9.59
C ILE A 411 -4.82 -7.07 -10.81
N LEU A 412 -5.91 -6.94 -11.59
CA LEU A 412 -6.15 -7.76 -12.78
C LEU A 412 -5.13 -7.50 -13.89
N SER A 413 -4.71 -6.26 -14.10
CA SER A 413 -3.62 -5.91 -15.04
C SER A 413 -2.33 -6.64 -14.69
N ASN A 414 -1.98 -6.70 -13.40
CA ASN A 414 -0.78 -7.40 -12.92
C ASN A 414 -0.97 -8.93 -12.96
N LEU A 415 -2.06 -9.49 -12.44
CA LEU A 415 -2.31 -10.94 -12.46
C LEU A 415 -2.45 -11.51 -13.88
N THR A 416 -2.81 -10.70 -14.88
CA THR A 416 -2.81 -11.10 -16.30
C THR A 416 -1.50 -10.81 -17.04
N ALA A 417 -0.54 -10.14 -16.42
CA ALA A 417 0.79 -9.96 -17.00
C ALA A 417 1.52 -11.31 -17.05
N ASP A 418 1.92 -11.71 -18.25
CA ASP A 418 2.59 -12.97 -18.63
C ASP A 418 1.93 -14.31 -18.21
N ASN A 419 0.85 -14.30 -17.44
CA ASN A 419 0.16 -15.53 -17.01
C ASN A 419 -0.94 -15.99 -17.99
N ARG A 420 -0.72 -17.13 -18.66
CA ARG A 420 -1.69 -17.69 -19.63
C ARG A 420 -3.01 -18.14 -19.00
N ALA A 421 -2.96 -18.74 -17.80
CA ALA A 421 -4.15 -19.26 -17.12
C ALA A 421 -5.07 -18.10 -16.69
N ASN A 422 -4.50 -17.09 -16.02
CA ASN A 422 -5.24 -15.93 -15.52
C ASN A 422 -5.89 -15.13 -16.65
N LYS A 423 -5.21 -14.97 -17.80
CA LYS A 423 -5.80 -14.38 -19.02
C LYS A 423 -6.99 -15.19 -19.53
N SER A 424 -6.81 -16.50 -19.72
CA SER A 424 -7.86 -17.41 -20.19
C SER A 424 -9.07 -17.44 -19.24
N LEU A 425 -8.85 -17.35 -17.93
CA LEU A 425 -9.93 -17.24 -16.95
C LEU A 425 -10.68 -15.91 -17.07
N LEU A 426 -9.97 -14.77 -17.13
CA LEU A 426 -10.63 -13.45 -17.23
C LEU A 426 -11.49 -13.33 -18.50
N VAL A 427 -11.09 -13.97 -19.61
CA VAL A 427 -11.92 -14.07 -20.82
C VAL A 427 -13.14 -14.96 -20.61
N LYS A 428 -12.99 -16.14 -19.99
CA LYS A 428 -14.13 -17.03 -19.65
C LYS A 428 -15.15 -16.39 -18.71
N LEU A 429 -14.71 -15.46 -17.85
CA LEU A 429 -15.57 -14.69 -16.94
C LEU A 429 -16.27 -13.50 -17.62
N ASN A 430 -16.19 -13.35 -18.95
CA ASN A 430 -16.65 -12.18 -19.73
C ASN A 430 -15.98 -10.85 -19.31
N GLY A 431 -14.82 -10.91 -18.66
CA GLY A 431 -14.11 -9.73 -18.17
C GLY A 431 -13.72 -8.76 -19.29
N VAL A 432 -13.54 -9.24 -20.53
CA VAL A 432 -13.30 -8.38 -21.70
C VAL A 432 -14.49 -7.46 -21.98
N GLN A 433 -15.71 -7.98 -21.93
CA GLN A 433 -16.93 -7.20 -22.13
C GLN A 433 -17.15 -6.22 -20.97
N THR A 434 -16.88 -6.62 -19.73
CA THR A 434 -16.93 -5.74 -18.55
C THR A 434 -15.90 -4.61 -18.62
N LEU A 435 -14.66 -4.92 -19.03
CA LEU A 435 -13.59 -3.94 -19.27
C LEU A 435 -14.01 -2.95 -20.36
N MET A 436 -14.57 -3.42 -21.48
CA MET A 436 -15.08 -2.56 -22.55
C MET A 436 -16.23 -1.68 -22.08
N GLN A 437 -17.18 -2.20 -21.29
CA GLN A 437 -18.29 -1.43 -20.73
C GLN A 437 -17.79 -0.31 -19.83
N LYS A 438 -16.90 -0.59 -18.87
CA LYS A 438 -16.34 0.44 -17.98
C LYS A 438 -15.46 1.43 -18.74
N LEU A 439 -14.73 1.01 -19.78
CA LEU A 439 -13.99 1.92 -20.67
C LEU A 439 -14.94 2.86 -21.43
N MET A 440 -16.04 2.35 -22.00
CA MET A 440 -17.04 3.14 -22.73
C MET A 440 -17.73 4.19 -21.85
N VAL A 441 -18.07 3.85 -20.60
CA VAL A 441 -18.68 4.78 -19.64
C VAL A 441 -17.68 5.85 -19.15
N ASN A 442 -16.37 5.62 -19.27
CA ASN A 442 -15.32 6.51 -18.77
C ASN A 442 -14.41 7.09 -19.87
N THR A 443 -14.80 7.10 -21.16
CA THR A 443 -13.87 7.53 -22.25
C THR A 443 -13.31 8.94 -22.08
N ASP A 444 -14.10 9.84 -21.51
CA ASP A 444 -13.76 11.24 -21.25
C ASP A 444 -13.44 11.49 -19.75
N GLY A 445 -13.15 10.42 -18.99
CA GLY A 445 -13.05 10.40 -17.54
C GLY A 445 -11.66 10.05 -16.98
N ASN A 446 -11.64 9.22 -15.94
CA ASN A 446 -10.46 8.94 -15.11
C ASN A 446 -9.34 8.21 -15.89
N ASP A 447 -8.21 8.88 -16.08
CA ASP A 447 -7.04 8.36 -16.81
C ASP A 447 -6.38 7.13 -16.19
N ASP A 448 -6.28 7.04 -14.86
CA ASP A 448 -5.73 5.85 -14.19
C ASP A 448 -6.61 4.60 -14.47
N LEU A 449 -7.94 4.80 -14.57
CA LEU A 449 -8.92 3.76 -14.92
C LEU A 449 -8.81 3.38 -16.40
N ILE A 450 -8.71 4.37 -17.29
CA ILE A 450 -8.52 4.16 -18.73
C ILE A 450 -7.23 3.37 -18.99
N GLU A 451 -6.10 3.75 -18.37
CA GLU A 451 -4.82 3.05 -18.56
C GLU A 451 -4.86 1.61 -18.05
N ALA A 452 -5.40 1.38 -16.85
CA ALA A 452 -5.49 0.04 -16.27
C ALA A 452 -6.40 -0.90 -17.08
N ALA A 453 -7.54 -0.39 -17.56
CA ALA A 453 -8.44 -1.14 -18.41
C ALA A 453 -7.79 -1.51 -19.75
N LEU A 454 -7.14 -0.55 -20.43
CA LEU A 454 -6.44 -0.77 -21.68
C LEU A 454 -5.22 -1.71 -21.53
N CYS A 455 -4.48 -1.62 -20.42
CA CYS A 455 -3.38 -2.54 -20.13
C CYS A 455 -3.91 -3.97 -19.92
N THR A 456 -5.00 -4.15 -19.18
CA THR A 456 -5.62 -5.46 -18.98
C THR A 456 -6.13 -6.03 -20.31
N LEU A 457 -6.84 -5.23 -21.13
CA LEU A 457 -7.27 -5.61 -22.48
C LEU A 457 -6.10 -6.00 -23.39
N ARG A 458 -4.97 -5.27 -23.33
CA ARG A 458 -3.73 -5.61 -24.04
C ARG A 458 -3.14 -6.94 -23.55
N HIS A 459 -3.27 -7.29 -22.27
CA HIS A 459 -2.74 -8.55 -21.75
C HIS A 459 -3.58 -9.75 -22.17
N VAL A 460 -4.91 -9.65 -22.15
CA VAL A 460 -5.85 -10.74 -22.53
C VAL A 460 -6.16 -10.83 -24.03
N THR A 461 -5.45 -10.09 -24.89
CA THR A 461 -5.58 -10.18 -26.36
C THR A 461 -4.39 -10.86 -27.04
N ALA A 462 -3.47 -11.47 -26.28
CA ALA A 462 -2.33 -12.22 -26.82
C ALA A 462 -1.68 -13.21 -25.83
N ARG A 463 -1.10 -14.27 -26.40
CA ARG A 463 -0.28 -15.32 -25.78
C ARG A 463 -1.04 -16.25 -24.82
N HIS A 464 -2.28 -16.61 -25.13
CA HIS A 464 -3.05 -17.63 -24.40
C HIS A 464 -4.21 -18.18 -25.24
N ASP A 465 -4.82 -19.28 -24.80
CA ASP A 465 -5.67 -20.12 -25.66
C ASP A 465 -7.00 -19.48 -26.09
N PHE A 466 -7.43 -18.42 -25.40
CA PHE A 466 -8.69 -17.69 -25.64
C PHE A 466 -8.47 -16.28 -26.21
N GLU A 467 -7.31 -16.04 -26.82
CA GLU A 467 -6.93 -14.70 -27.33
C GLU A 467 -7.79 -14.24 -28.53
N ASN A 468 -8.36 -15.17 -29.30
CA ASN A 468 -9.23 -14.85 -30.44
C ASN A 468 -10.63 -14.45 -29.97
N GLU A 469 -11.16 -15.17 -28.99
CA GLU A 469 -12.41 -14.88 -28.29
C GLU A 469 -12.35 -13.50 -27.63
N ALA A 470 -11.21 -13.12 -27.04
CA ALA A 470 -11.00 -11.80 -26.48
C ALA A 470 -11.01 -10.68 -27.54
N ARG A 471 -10.28 -10.86 -28.66
CA ARG A 471 -10.30 -9.93 -29.80
C ARG A 471 -11.72 -9.76 -30.35
N GLU A 472 -12.44 -10.86 -30.52
CA GLU A 472 -13.81 -10.90 -31.02
C GLU A 472 -14.83 -10.31 -30.02
N ALA A 473 -14.61 -10.45 -28.71
CA ALA A 473 -15.42 -9.82 -27.68
C ALA A 473 -15.27 -8.29 -27.68
N ILE A 474 -14.05 -7.76 -27.89
CA ILE A 474 -13.83 -6.31 -28.12
C ILE A 474 -14.56 -5.85 -29.39
N ARG A 475 -14.48 -6.63 -30.48
CA ARG A 475 -15.17 -6.34 -31.74
C ARG A 475 -16.69 -6.28 -31.57
N LYS A 476 -17.28 -7.28 -30.91
CA LYS A 476 -18.72 -7.37 -30.59
C LYS A 476 -19.20 -6.28 -29.62
N SER A 477 -18.33 -5.78 -28.75
CA SER A 477 -18.61 -4.67 -27.83
C SER A 477 -18.47 -3.29 -28.47
N TYR A 478 -18.45 -3.18 -29.81
CA TYR A 478 -18.17 -1.95 -30.57
C TYR A 478 -16.86 -1.24 -30.16
N GLY A 479 -15.90 -2.00 -29.61
CA GLY A 479 -14.72 -1.44 -28.96
C GLY A 479 -13.74 -0.76 -29.90
N ILE A 480 -13.67 -1.18 -31.16
CA ILE A 480 -12.69 -0.69 -32.14
C ILE A 480 -12.82 0.83 -32.35
N GLY A 481 -14.05 1.33 -32.54
CA GLY A 481 -14.29 2.78 -32.70
C GLY A 481 -13.92 3.58 -31.45
N ASN A 482 -14.18 3.04 -30.26
CA ASN A 482 -13.84 3.69 -28.97
C ASN A 482 -12.32 3.71 -28.71
N ILE A 483 -11.61 2.63 -29.06
CA ILE A 483 -10.15 2.56 -28.95
C ILE A 483 -9.48 3.57 -29.90
N ILE A 484 -10.02 3.75 -31.11
CA ILE A 484 -9.53 4.78 -32.05
C ILE A 484 -9.98 6.21 -31.67
N LYS A 485 -11.15 6.39 -31.03
CA LYS A 485 -11.52 7.67 -30.37
C LYS A 485 -10.44 8.05 -29.35
N LEU A 486 -10.14 7.17 -28.40
CA LEU A 486 -9.11 7.42 -27.38
C LEU A 486 -7.72 7.73 -27.98
N LEU A 487 -7.36 7.12 -29.13
CA LEU A 487 -6.11 7.43 -29.85
C LEU A 487 -6.11 8.80 -30.55
N ARG A 488 -7.28 9.39 -30.82
CA ARG A 488 -7.40 10.77 -31.32
C ARG A 488 -7.34 11.77 -30.17
N ASP A 489 -8.00 11.45 -29.07
CA ASP A 489 -8.28 12.40 -28.00
C ASP A 489 -7.16 12.48 -26.95
N LYS A 490 -6.40 11.39 -26.74
CA LYS A 490 -5.32 11.33 -25.74
C LYS A 490 -3.96 11.69 -26.36
N ASN A 491 -3.48 12.90 -26.05
CA ASN A 491 -2.17 13.41 -26.44
C ASN A 491 -1.03 12.61 -25.80
N PHE A 492 -0.11 12.05 -26.61
CA PHE A 492 0.99 11.19 -26.14
C PHE A 492 2.01 11.89 -25.23
N LYS A 493 2.10 13.22 -25.26
CA LYS A 493 3.00 13.99 -24.38
C LYS A 493 2.51 14.06 -22.92
N GLU A 494 1.21 13.89 -22.71
CA GLU A 494 0.54 13.97 -21.41
C GLU A 494 0.08 12.58 -20.95
N HIS A 495 -0.42 11.76 -21.88
CA HIS A 495 -1.11 10.48 -21.64
C HIS A 495 -0.27 9.30 -22.14
N TRP A 496 1.05 9.33 -21.89
CA TRP A 496 2.03 8.41 -22.49
C TRP A 496 1.70 6.93 -22.26
N GLY A 497 1.34 6.55 -21.02
CA GLY A 497 1.02 5.16 -20.66
C GLY A 497 -0.26 4.67 -21.33
N ILE A 498 -1.32 5.48 -21.33
CA ILE A 498 -2.57 5.26 -22.09
C ILE A 498 -2.27 5.03 -23.57
N VAL A 499 -1.52 5.92 -24.23
CA VAL A 499 -1.20 5.78 -25.66
C VAL A 499 -0.38 4.50 -25.90
N LYS A 500 0.58 4.16 -25.04
CA LYS A 500 1.33 2.89 -25.10
C LYS A 500 0.42 1.67 -24.91
N ALA A 501 -0.63 1.78 -24.10
CA ALA A 501 -1.65 0.74 -23.93
C ALA A 501 -2.53 0.61 -25.18
N ILE A 502 -2.98 1.71 -25.77
CA ILE A 502 -3.80 1.72 -27.01
C ILE A 502 -3.03 1.11 -28.17
N VAL A 503 -1.81 1.58 -28.48
CA VAL A 503 -1.02 1.05 -29.61
C VAL A 503 -0.70 -0.43 -29.38
N GLY A 504 -0.35 -0.83 -28.15
CA GLY A 504 -0.14 -2.23 -27.80
C GLY A 504 -1.37 -3.11 -27.97
N LEU A 505 -2.56 -2.59 -27.65
CA LEU A 505 -3.84 -3.27 -27.89
C LEU A 505 -4.14 -3.37 -29.39
N ILE A 506 -3.91 -2.32 -30.17
CA ILE A 506 -4.10 -2.35 -31.63
C ILE A 506 -3.13 -3.34 -32.30
N LYS A 507 -1.87 -3.44 -31.84
CA LYS A 507 -0.89 -4.45 -32.29
C LYS A 507 -1.43 -5.89 -32.15
N ASN A 508 -2.16 -6.16 -31.07
CA ASN A 508 -2.79 -7.45 -30.80
C ASN A 508 -4.11 -7.65 -31.56
N LEU A 509 -4.92 -6.61 -31.71
CA LEU A 509 -6.19 -6.65 -32.46
C LEU A 509 -5.96 -6.90 -33.96
N ALA A 510 -4.90 -6.30 -34.52
CA ALA A 510 -4.47 -6.50 -35.90
C ALA A 510 -3.94 -7.92 -36.20
N LEU A 511 -3.96 -8.85 -35.24
CA LEU A 511 -3.76 -10.29 -35.51
C LEU A 511 -5.02 -10.96 -36.08
N SER A 512 -6.20 -10.32 -36.01
CA SER A 512 -7.44 -10.82 -36.63
C SER A 512 -7.77 -10.05 -37.91
N SER A 513 -7.90 -10.77 -39.03
CA SER A 513 -8.26 -10.21 -40.34
C SER A 513 -9.60 -9.48 -40.33
N THR A 514 -10.60 -9.96 -39.57
CA THR A 514 -11.92 -9.32 -39.43
C THR A 514 -11.88 -8.00 -38.67
N ILE A 515 -10.81 -7.74 -37.92
CA ILE A 515 -10.63 -6.50 -37.16
C ILE A 515 -9.74 -5.51 -37.93
N ILE A 516 -8.86 -5.99 -38.82
CA ILE A 516 -8.06 -5.11 -39.68
C ILE A 516 -8.94 -4.22 -40.56
N SER A 517 -10.01 -4.73 -41.19
CA SER A 517 -10.90 -3.86 -41.99
C SER A 517 -11.55 -2.77 -41.13
N GLN A 518 -12.08 -3.12 -39.96
CA GLN A 518 -12.69 -2.15 -39.04
C GLN A 518 -11.68 -1.11 -38.52
N LEU A 519 -10.42 -1.51 -38.25
CA LEU A 519 -9.34 -0.58 -37.91
C LEU A 519 -9.00 0.36 -39.08
N SER A 520 -9.12 -0.11 -40.32
CA SER A 520 -8.94 0.69 -41.53
C SER A 520 -10.10 1.68 -41.74
N GLU A 521 -11.35 1.20 -41.66
CA GLU A 521 -12.59 1.98 -41.81
C GLU A 521 -12.67 3.13 -40.79
N GLN A 522 -12.23 2.88 -39.54
CA GLN A 522 -12.19 3.89 -38.47
C GLN A 522 -10.98 4.86 -38.58
N ASN A 523 -10.22 4.82 -39.68
CA ASN A 523 -8.97 5.58 -39.90
C ASN A 523 -7.84 5.31 -38.90
N GLY A 524 -7.87 4.18 -38.18
CA GLY A 524 -6.84 3.80 -37.20
C GLY A 524 -5.44 3.64 -37.81
N VAL A 525 -5.36 3.18 -39.06
CA VAL A 525 -4.09 3.07 -39.81
C VAL A 525 -3.45 4.44 -40.00
N ARG A 526 -4.21 5.43 -40.50
CA ARG A 526 -3.72 6.82 -40.65
C ARG A 526 -3.30 7.40 -39.31
N LYS A 527 -4.08 7.17 -38.24
CA LYS A 527 -3.78 7.70 -36.91
C LYS A 527 -2.52 7.12 -36.27
N LEU A 528 -2.22 5.84 -36.47
CA LEU A 528 -0.95 5.24 -36.04
C LEU A 528 0.25 5.86 -36.76
N ILE A 529 0.11 6.22 -38.04
CA ILE A 529 1.17 6.84 -38.83
C ILE A 529 1.37 8.31 -38.43
N GLU A 530 0.29 9.07 -38.21
CA GLU A 530 0.37 10.41 -37.60
C GLU A 530 1.11 10.39 -36.25
N LEU A 531 0.78 9.42 -35.39
CA LEU A 531 1.41 9.26 -34.09
C LEU A 531 2.91 8.94 -34.25
N LEU A 532 3.28 8.03 -35.14
CA LEU A 532 4.69 7.72 -35.45
C LEU A 532 5.46 8.97 -35.94
N ILE A 533 4.88 9.72 -36.88
CA ILE A 533 5.49 10.95 -37.42
C ILE A 533 5.72 11.98 -36.30
N ASN A 534 4.77 12.13 -35.37
CA ASN A 534 4.90 13.08 -34.27
C ASN A 534 5.88 12.61 -33.19
N ILE A 535 5.94 11.31 -32.89
CA ILE A 535 6.94 10.72 -31.99
C ILE A 535 8.35 10.86 -32.57
N ASP A 536 8.52 10.58 -33.86
CA ASP A 536 9.80 10.71 -34.56
C ASP A 536 10.33 12.16 -34.55
N ARG A 537 9.46 13.15 -34.83
CA ARG A 537 9.79 14.58 -34.74
C ARG A 537 10.25 15.00 -33.34
N GLU A 538 9.56 14.54 -32.29
CA GLU A 538 9.94 14.87 -30.91
C GLU A 538 11.22 14.13 -30.47
N ARG A 539 11.42 12.87 -30.92
CA ARG A 539 12.66 12.12 -30.71
C ARG A 539 13.89 12.82 -31.33
N VAL A 540 13.72 13.44 -32.49
CA VAL A 540 14.78 14.27 -33.12
C VAL A 540 15.07 15.52 -32.28
N LYS A 541 14.06 16.26 -31.82
CA LYS A 541 14.30 17.41 -30.91
C LYS A 541 15.03 17.02 -29.62
N ILE A 542 14.67 15.87 -29.03
CA ILE A 542 15.31 15.34 -27.82
C ILE A 542 16.78 14.94 -28.08
N TYR A 543 17.16 14.63 -29.33
CA TYR A 543 18.56 14.51 -29.75
C TYR A 543 19.29 15.86 -29.70
N GLU A 544 18.72 16.87 -30.35
CA GLU A 544 19.27 18.23 -30.48
C GLU A 544 19.41 18.92 -29.12
N GLU A 545 18.46 18.69 -28.22
CA GLU A 545 18.48 19.14 -26.82
C GLU A 545 19.43 18.31 -25.92
N ASN A 546 20.15 17.32 -26.48
CA ASN A 546 21.05 16.39 -25.77
C ASN A 546 20.40 15.57 -24.63
N LYS A 547 19.06 15.44 -24.62
CA LYS A 547 18.29 14.75 -23.57
C LYS A 547 18.25 13.23 -23.77
N GLN A 548 19.41 12.63 -23.98
CA GLN A 548 19.57 11.22 -24.42
C GLN A 548 18.89 10.20 -23.48
N GLN A 549 18.75 10.51 -22.19
CA GLN A 549 18.11 9.64 -21.18
C GLN A 549 16.67 9.20 -21.52
N TYR A 550 15.94 9.94 -22.36
CA TYR A 550 14.56 9.59 -22.74
C TYR A 550 14.46 8.66 -23.96
N PHE A 551 15.56 8.44 -24.71
CA PHE A 551 15.52 7.75 -26.02
C PHE A 551 14.89 6.37 -25.95
N HIS A 552 15.24 5.57 -24.93
CA HIS A 552 14.71 4.23 -24.76
C HIS A 552 13.17 4.20 -24.65
N GLN A 553 12.55 5.22 -24.04
CA GLN A 553 11.08 5.30 -23.98
C GLN A 553 10.48 5.51 -25.38
N PHE A 554 11.03 6.44 -26.16
CA PHE A 554 10.62 6.70 -27.54
C PHE A 554 10.82 5.48 -28.44
N ASP A 555 11.96 4.81 -28.33
CA ASP A 555 12.30 3.61 -29.09
C ASP A 555 11.32 2.45 -28.81
N VAL A 556 10.97 2.20 -27.55
CA VAL A 556 9.96 1.21 -27.17
C VAL A 556 8.57 1.55 -27.74
N MET A 557 8.17 2.83 -27.77
CA MET A 557 6.90 3.22 -28.38
C MET A 557 6.91 3.01 -29.90
N VAL A 558 7.99 3.38 -30.58
CA VAL A 558 8.14 3.16 -32.03
C VAL A 558 8.10 1.68 -32.39
N GLU A 559 8.74 0.80 -31.61
CA GLU A 559 8.70 -0.66 -31.84
C GLU A 559 7.28 -1.23 -31.72
N ILE A 560 6.47 -0.71 -30.80
CA ILE A 560 5.06 -1.12 -30.65
C ILE A 560 4.25 -0.63 -31.87
N ILE A 561 4.48 0.59 -32.37
CA ILE A 561 3.79 1.11 -33.58
C ILE A 561 4.23 0.34 -34.84
N LEU A 562 5.52 0.14 -35.07
CA LEU A 562 6.03 -0.66 -36.19
C LEU A 562 5.49 -2.08 -36.14
N GLY A 563 5.41 -2.68 -34.95
CA GLY A 563 4.78 -3.98 -34.74
C GLY A 563 3.28 -4.01 -35.07
N ALA A 564 2.54 -2.93 -34.82
CA ALA A 564 1.14 -2.81 -35.23
C ALA A 564 1.02 -2.65 -36.76
N LEU A 565 1.84 -1.79 -37.37
CA LEU A 565 1.88 -1.58 -38.82
C LEU A 565 2.28 -2.86 -39.57
N ASN A 566 3.21 -3.67 -39.03
CA ASN A 566 3.56 -4.99 -39.58
C ASN A 566 2.41 -6.00 -39.60
N ASN A 567 1.45 -5.89 -38.67
CA ASN A 567 0.25 -6.71 -38.68
C ASN A 567 -0.81 -6.15 -39.64
N LEU A 568 -1.01 -4.83 -39.64
CA LEU A 568 -1.96 -4.15 -40.54
C LEU A 568 -1.56 -4.25 -42.01
N ALA A 569 -0.26 -4.15 -42.35
CA ALA A 569 0.25 -4.19 -43.71
C ALA A 569 0.05 -5.54 -44.43
N LYS A 570 -0.42 -6.58 -43.74
CA LYS A 570 -0.83 -7.86 -44.34
C LYS A 570 -2.14 -7.73 -45.13
N ASP A 571 -2.97 -6.74 -44.80
CA ASP A 571 -4.13 -6.35 -45.59
C ASP A 571 -3.74 -5.37 -46.72
N LEU A 572 -4.38 -5.51 -47.89
CA LEU A 572 -4.10 -4.72 -49.07
C LEU A 572 -4.57 -3.26 -48.95
N ASN A 573 -5.71 -3.01 -48.28
CA ASN A 573 -6.22 -1.65 -48.12
C ASN A 573 -5.33 -0.86 -47.13
N CYS A 574 -4.98 -1.48 -46.02
CA CYS A 574 -4.02 -0.96 -45.04
C CYS A 574 -2.64 -0.72 -45.69
N LYS A 575 -2.15 -1.66 -46.52
CA LYS A 575 -0.89 -1.52 -47.27
C LYS A 575 -0.90 -0.31 -48.21
N THR A 576 -2.03 -0.03 -48.87
CA THR A 576 -2.21 1.16 -49.71
C THR A 576 -2.19 2.45 -48.87
N ILE A 577 -2.94 2.49 -47.76
CA ILE A 577 -2.98 3.66 -46.86
C ILE A 577 -1.58 3.96 -46.27
N ILE A 578 -0.80 2.95 -45.89
CA ILE A 578 0.56 3.15 -45.37
C ILE A 578 1.47 3.81 -46.42
N LYS A 579 1.30 3.48 -47.72
CA LYS A 579 2.04 4.10 -48.82
C LYS A 579 1.59 5.53 -49.10
N GLU A 580 0.28 5.79 -49.14
CA GLU A 580 -0.28 7.14 -49.34
C GLU A 580 0.24 8.16 -48.31
N MET A 581 0.48 7.72 -47.07
CA MET A 581 0.97 8.58 -45.99
C MET A 581 2.46 8.96 -46.12
N ASN A 582 3.17 8.50 -47.17
CA ASN A 582 4.53 8.91 -47.55
C ASN A 582 5.59 8.84 -46.42
N CYS A 583 5.42 7.90 -45.49
CA CYS A 583 6.24 7.76 -44.28
C CYS A 583 7.47 6.83 -44.44
N SER A 584 7.85 6.50 -45.68
CA SER A 584 8.90 5.52 -46.00
C SER A 584 10.29 5.89 -45.48
N SER A 585 10.69 7.16 -45.54
CA SER A 585 11.99 7.64 -45.03
C SER A 585 12.15 7.41 -43.52
N ILE A 586 11.05 7.49 -42.76
CA ILE A 586 11.01 7.20 -41.32
C ILE A 586 11.31 5.71 -41.10
N PHE A 587 10.64 4.81 -41.84
CA PHE A 587 10.90 3.36 -41.75
C PHE A 587 12.35 3.02 -42.12
N ILE A 588 12.89 3.61 -43.20
CA ILE A 588 14.29 3.39 -43.61
C ILE A 588 15.25 3.84 -42.51
N ARG A 589 15.03 5.02 -41.90
CA ARG A 589 15.82 5.51 -40.76
C ARG A 589 15.83 4.54 -39.57
N TYR A 590 14.66 4.04 -39.13
CA TYR A 590 14.60 3.04 -38.07
C TYR A 590 15.25 1.70 -38.47
N SER A 591 15.26 1.36 -39.77
CA SER A 591 15.98 0.19 -40.28
C SER A 591 17.51 0.32 -40.23
N HIS A 592 18.07 1.51 -39.98
CA HIS A 592 19.53 1.72 -39.86
C HIS A 592 20.00 1.99 -38.43
N LEU A 593 19.10 1.99 -37.43
CA LEU A 593 19.50 2.08 -36.02
C LEU A 593 20.15 0.78 -35.52
N PRO A 594 21.05 0.84 -34.52
CA PRO A 594 21.70 -0.34 -33.95
C PRO A 594 20.78 -1.18 -33.03
N SER A 595 19.62 -0.66 -32.61
CA SER A 595 18.66 -1.40 -31.79
C SER A 595 18.01 -2.52 -32.61
N CYS A 596 18.41 -3.77 -32.35
CA CYS A 596 18.05 -4.94 -33.16
C CYS A 596 16.53 -5.12 -33.33
N SER A 597 15.72 -4.92 -32.29
CA SER A 597 14.27 -5.11 -32.34
C SER A 597 13.56 -4.04 -33.20
N LEU A 598 13.99 -2.79 -33.10
CA LEU A 598 13.55 -1.69 -33.98
C LEU A 598 14.00 -1.92 -35.42
N GLN A 599 15.26 -2.27 -35.61
CA GLN A 599 15.87 -2.50 -36.92
C GLN A 599 15.14 -3.63 -37.67
N GLN A 600 14.87 -4.74 -36.99
CA GLN A 600 14.08 -5.86 -37.49
C GLN A 600 12.64 -5.44 -37.80
N SER A 601 11.96 -4.77 -36.86
CA SER A 601 10.57 -4.33 -37.02
C SER A 601 10.39 -3.39 -38.22
N ALA A 602 11.32 -2.46 -38.43
CA ALA A 602 11.31 -1.56 -39.58
C ALA A 602 11.64 -2.28 -40.89
N SER A 603 12.62 -3.20 -40.88
CA SER A 603 13.03 -3.96 -42.07
C SER A 603 11.94 -4.92 -42.56
N VAL A 604 11.19 -5.54 -41.63
CA VAL A 604 10.00 -6.36 -41.97
C VAL A 604 8.92 -5.49 -42.63
N LEU A 605 8.68 -4.28 -42.13
CA LEU A 605 7.67 -3.38 -42.68
C LEU A 605 8.04 -2.91 -44.10
N LEU A 606 9.30 -2.53 -44.32
CA LEU A 606 9.80 -2.16 -45.65
C LEU A 606 9.63 -3.31 -46.66
N LYS A 607 9.95 -4.55 -46.25
CA LYS A 607 9.75 -5.74 -47.07
C LYS A 607 8.27 -5.98 -47.38
N GLU A 608 7.38 -5.90 -46.39
CA GLU A 608 5.93 -6.09 -46.58
C GLU A 608 5.32 -5.02 -47.50
N LEU A 609 5.85 -3.80 -47.46
CA LEU A 609 5.47 -2.71 -48.36
C LEU A 609 6.08 -2.82 -49.78
N ASN A 610 7.00 -3.76 -50.04
CA ASN A 610 7.85 -3.81 -51.23
C ASN A 610 8.62 -2.48 -51.45
N ILE A 611 9.18 -1.92 -50.38
CA ILE A 611 10.06 -0.74 -50.43
C ILE A 611 11.51 -1.21 -50.31
N ASP A 612 12.30 -0.86 -51.32
CA ASP A 612 13.72 -1.17 -51.40
C ASP A 612 14.51 -0.30 -50.41
N ARG A 613 15.29 -0.95 -49.53
CA ARG A 613 15.95 -0.32 -48.36
C ARG A 613 17.03 0.68 -48.77
N ASP A 614 17.72 0.40 -49.88
CA ASP A 614 18.93 1.14 -50.26
C ASP A 614 18.65 2.34 -51.19
N ARG A 615 17.38 2.52 -51.63
CA ARG A 615 17.00 3.52 -52.66
C ARG A 615 16.96 4.99 -52.20
N THR A 616 17.13 5.30 -50.90
CA THR A 616 16.99 6.68 -50.39
C THR A 616 18.27 7.31 -49.85
N GLN A 617 19.46 6.83 -50.24
CA GLN A 617 20.72 7.57 -49.97
C GLN A 617 20.83 8.91 -50.74
N LEU A 618 19.86 9.24 -51.60
CA LEU A 618 19.87 10.37 -52.53
C LEU A 618 19.03 11.60 -52.10
N SER A 619 18.46 11.64 -50.88
CA SER A 619 17.64 12.78 -50.42
C SER A 619 18.03 13.42 -49.07
N ASP A 620 18.42 12.63 -48.05
CA ASP A 620 18.70 13.13 -46.68
C ASP A 620 20.21 13.04 -46.30
N SER A 621 21.09 13.14 -47.28
CA SER A 621 22.55 12.92 -47.12
C SER A 621 23.25 13.91 -46.17
N SER A 622 22.65 15.06 -45.90
CA SER A 622 23.15 16.09 -44.98
C SER A 622 22.90 15.78 -43.49
N SER A 623 21.95 14.90 -43.14
CA SER A 623 21.62 14.59 -41.73
C SER A 623 22.18 13.26 -41.24
N HIS A 624 22.31 12.25 -42.11
CA HIS A 624 22.67 10.88 -41.66
C HIS A 624 24.14 10.71 -41.26
N GLN A 625 25.07 11.51 -41.80
CA GLN A 625 26.50 11.34 -41.49
C GLN A 625 26.90 11.75 -40.06
N GLN A 626 26.14 12.62 -39.38
CA GLN A 626 26.42 12.98 -37.98
C GLN A 626 25.83 12.00 -36.96
N PHE A 627 24.74 11.30 -37.30
CA PHE A 627 24.09 10.35 -36.37
C PHE A 627 24.92 9.07 -36.18
N ASN A 628 25.38 8.44 -37.26
CA ASN A 628 26.09 7.15 -37.17
C ASN A 628 27.53 7.27 -36.67
N ASN A 629 28.22 8.38 -36.97
CA ASN A 629 29.62 8.57 -36.59
C ASN A 629 29.86 8.74 -35.09
N ASN A 630 28.84 9.11 -34.31
CA ASN A 630 28.96 9.29 -32.86
C ASN A 630 28.69 7.99 -32.08
N ASN A 631 27.69 7.18 -32.45
CA ASN A 631 27.43 5.91 -31.76
C ASN A 631 28.62 4.94 -31.85
N ASN A 632 29.19 4.76 -33.05
CA ASN A 632 30.38 3.92 -33.24
C ASN A 632 31.60 4.42 -32.44
N ASN A 633 31.66 5.71 -32.10
CA ASN A 633 32.70 6.32 -31.27
C ASN A 633 32.52 6.09 -29.76
N ILE A 634 31.34 5.66 -29.31
CA ILE A 634 31.04 5.40 -27.89
C ILE A 634 31.35 3.95 -27.53
N ASP A 635 30.88 2.98 -28.32
CA ASP A 635 31.25 1.56 -28.14
C ASP A 635 32.76 1.35 -28.23
N SER A 636 33.42 2.04 -29.19
CA SER A 636 34.88 2.03 -29.34
C SER A 636 35.66 2.62 -28.15
N ARG A 637 34.99 3.38 -27.25
CA ARG A 637 35.60 3.91 -26.03
C ARG A 637 35.35 3.00 -24.83
N HIS A 638 34.16 2.42 -24.70
CA HIS A 638 33.90 1.46 -23.62
C HIS A 638 34.74 0.18 -23.76
N ILE A 639 34.98 -0.31 -24.98
CA ILE A 639 35.86 -1.47 -25.25
C ILE A 639 37.36 -1.13 -25.00
N ARG A 640 37.71 0.13 -24.72
CA ARG A 640 39.06 0.57 -24.32
C ARG A 640 39.18 1.02 -22.86
N GLN A 641 38.15 0.80 -22.05
CA GLN A 641 38.17 1.06 -20.60
C GLN A 641 37.53 -0.09 -19.79
N GLN A 642 38.04 -1.31 -20.04
CA GLN A 642 38.03 -2.46 -19.13
C GLN A 642 39.44 -3.07 -19.15
#